data_AF-A0A1W9QSC5-F1
#
_entry.id   AF-A0A1W9QSC5-F1
#
_cell.length_a   1.000
_cell.length_b   1.000
_cell.length_c   1.000
_cell.angle_alpha   90.00
_cell.angle_beta   90.00
_cell.angle_gamma   90.00
#
_symmetry.space_group_name_H-M   'P 1'
#
loop_
_entity.id
_entity.type
_entity.pdbx_description
1 polymer ?
#
loop_
_entity_poly.entity_id
_entity_poly.type
_entity_poly.pdbx_seq_one_letter_code
_entity_poly.pdbx_strand_id
1 'polypeptide(L)'
;MKKFTTFLILAAFIFNANVILSQTTIPDGTNISGTWDIAGSPYIVEGEAIVQEDATLLIESGVTVKFQTGTDFDYSSPTFDAGFLRINGSLQAVGTENDSILFIRDGDTGNWGTIFANYGSTLDLSYCRVSNANRIIGIDPNWAYRYGAIHAFSNITLSNCLIKDNLNNGIGLHHSDAVISNCNVCSNSGSGMSMFVDSYHNVSILYSKIINNVNGLVISTLGSYVIITDCEILSNSTNGICLSGSASVKLFNSSIKENAEYGIRNLSTSTLHSGSIIENCCFENGKYGLMLRVQGTGIIFKNNYFIENGEKGASIYNRGGNPSFIGNVVYGNFDDGLSLFSITNTAQLISNNTIVNNGGYGIYALATNLSLENNIIWGNLASISNITNNGASYIRNCVLQDNNLPGFGSDLGGNLLNTYPQFSDTTNNDFTLLPTSPCINAGSFNTSILDSTDLAGNPRLSHGRVDMGAYEYQQTGEWLHLVYPNWKEILDGGTSDTIRWIGSEGVSNVKIEYSPENGGSWETITSSTENDGEFIWGNIPDVDVCAAKIRIIDNNNATISDVTDTTFFIASNLIANGEQVSGTWSLANSPYTVEAKAIIPQGQTLTIEPGVEVLFKTGRNYDYNLSYFNMGTLKVEGKLIAEGTA
;
A
#
# COMPACT_ATOMS: atom_id res chain seq x y z
N MET A 1 65.65 -33.25 -45.01
CA MET A 1 65.00 -32.64 -43.84
C MET A 1 63.93 -33.58 -43.29
N LYS A 2 64.26 -34.39 -42.27
CA LYS A 2 63.27 -35.12 -41.45
C LYS A 2 63.74 -34.99 -40.01
N LYS A 3 62.95 -34.28 -39.20
CA LYS A 3 63.23 -34.01 -37.79
C LYS A 3 62.95 -35.27 -36.97
N PHE A 4 63.86 -35.56 -36.04
CA PHE A 4 63.67 -36.47 -34.93
C PHE A 4 62.63 -35.89 -33.97
N THR A 5 61.70 -36.73 -33.50
CA THR A 5 60.86 -36.43 -32.34
C THR A 5 60.95 -37.62 -31.38
N THR A 6 61.58 -37.36 -30.24
CA THR A 6 61.72 -38.24 -29.09
C THR A 6 60.37 -38.36 -28.37
N PHE A 7 59.90 -39.58 -28.12
CA PHE A 7 58.76 -39.86 -27.25
C PHE A 7 59.21 -39.73 -25.79
N LEU A 8 58.62 -38.80 -25.04
CA LEU A 8 58.66 -38.78 -23.57
C LEU A 8 57.30 -39.28 -23.09
N ILE A 9 57.26 -40.47 -22.48
CA ILE A 9 56.09 -40.95 -21.73
C ILE A 9 56.18 -40.32 -20.34
N LEU A 10 55.36 -39.31 -20.07
CA LEU A 10 55.18 -38.76 -18.73
C LEU A 10 54.06 -39.55 -18.05
N ALA A 11 54.42 -40.43 -17.12
CA ALA A 11 53.47 -41.08 -16.24
C ALA A 11 52.89 -40.03 -15.28
N ALA A 12 51.62 -39.69 -15.45
CA ALA A 12 50.87 -38.90 -14.47
C ALA A 12 50.59 -39.78 -13.24
N PHE A 13 51.38 -39.60 -12.18
CA PHE A 13 51.01 -40.07 -10.86
C PHE A 13 49.81 -39.26 -10.37
N ILE A 14 48.62 -39.85 -10.45
CA ILE A 14 47.44 -39.36 -9.73
C ILE A 14 47.70 -39.66 -8.26
N PHE A 15 48.20 -38.66 -7.52
CA PHE A 15 48.11 -38.66 -6.07
C PHE A 15 46.64 -38.50 -5.70
N ASN A 16 45.94 -39.61 -5.46
CA ASN A 16 44.76 -39.60 -4.61
C ASN A 16 45.23 -39.32 -3.17
N ALA A 17 45.42 -38.05 -2.85
CA ALA A 17 45.49 -37.62 -1.46
C ALA A 17 44.08 -37.82 -0.88
N ASN A 18 43.86 -38.96 -0.24
CA ASN A 18 42.78 -39.09 0.73
C ASN A 18 43.09 -38.04 1.81
N VAL A 19 42.40 -36.89 1.77
CA VAL A 19 42.40 -35.95 2.88
C VAL A 19 41.72 -36.69 4.03
N ILE A 20 42.52 -37.15 4.99
CA ILE A 20 42.00 -37.62 6.27
C ILE A 20 41.51 -36.36 6.98
N LEU A 21 40.22 -36.09 6.88
CA LEU A 21 39.58 -35.04 7.66
C LEU A 21 39.70 -35.43 9.14
N SER A 22 40.29 -34.56 9.95
CA SER A 22 40.42 -34.81 11.39
C SER A 22 39.12 -34.39 12.06
N GLN A 23 38.37 -35.34 12.60
CA GLN A 23 37.27 -35.03 13.51
C GLN A 23 37.79 -34.28 14.74
N THR A 24 37.13 -33.18 15.11
CA THR A 24 37.43 -32.43 16.34
C THR A 24 36.26 -32.53 17.30
N THR A 25 36.47 -33.09 18.49
CA THR A 25 35.44 -33.13 19.55
C THR A 25 35.55 -31.89 20.44
N ILE A 26 34.40 -31.25 20.72
CA ILE A 26 34.22 -30.11 21.60
C ILE A 26 33.38 -30.57 22.81
N PRO A 27 34.01 -30.87 23.96
CA PRO A 27 33.31 -31.30 25.16
C PRO A 27 32.37 -30.23 25.72
N ASP A 28 31.40 -30.65 26.53
CA ASP A 28 30.50 -29.75 27.26
C ASP A 28 31.26 -28.71 28.12
N GLY A 29 30.76 -27.47 28.13
CA GLY A 29 31.32 -26.32 28.85
C GLY A 29 32.59 -25.74 28.23
N THR A 30 32.97 -26.13 27.00
CA THR A 30 34.23 -25.68 26.39
C THR A 30 34.13 -24.23 25.90
N ASN A 31 35.11 -23.40 26.29
CA ASN A 31 35.30 -22.08 25.70
C ASN A 31 35.98 -22.21 24.34
N ILE A 32 35.35 -21.68 23.29
CA ILE A 32 35.80 -21.77 21.89
C ILE A 32 36.09 -20.38 21.31
N SER A 33 37.10 -20.30 20.45
CA SER A 33 37.53 -19.08 19.75
C SER A 33 38.50 -19.45 18.61
N GLY A 34 38.90 -18.46 17.80
CA GLY A 34 39.84 -18.65 16.70
C GLY A 34 39.12 -19.11 15.44
N THR A 35 39.79 -19.93 14.63
CA THR A 35 39.26 -20.38 13.33
C THR A 35 38.94 -21.86 13.37
N TRP A 36 37.74 -22.21 12.93
CA TRP A 36 37.35 -23.57 12.56
C TRP A 36 37.46 -23.71 11.03
N ASP A 37 38.33 -24.60 10.60
CA ASP A 37 38.68 -24.83 9.20
C ASP A 37 38.30 -26.26 8.75
N ILE A 38 38.47 -26.54 7.46
CA ILE A 38 38.12 -27.85 6.92
C ILE A 38 39.01 -28.97 7.48
N ALA A 39 40.22 -28.67 7.96
CA ALA A 39 41.15 -29.68 8.47
C ALA A 39 40.65 -30.27 9.79
N GLY A 40 39.98 -29.47 10.63
CA GLY A 40 39.33 -29.90 11.87
C GLY A 40 37.87 -30.35 11.73
N SER A 41 37.30 -30.31 10.53
CA SER A 41 35.91 -30.69 10.28
C SER A 41 35.75 -32.22 10.15
N PRO A 42 34.67 -32.84 10.67
CA PRO A 42 33.59 -32.21 11.42
C PRO A 42 33.98 -31.85 12.85
N TYR A 43 33.47 -30.72 13.33
CA TYR A 43 33.50 -30.34 14.74
C TYR A 43 32.27 -30.93 15.43
N ILE A 44 32.45 -31.78 16.44
CA ILE A 44 31.36 -32.43 17.17
C ILE A 44 31.20 -31.78 18.54
N VAL A 45 30.10 -31.08 18.76
CA VAL A 45 29.75 -30.39 20.00
C VAL A 45 28.89 -31.30 20.88
N GLU A 46 29.45 -31.79 21.99
CA GLU A 46 28.83 -32.76 22.89
C GLU A 46 27.89 -32.12 23.94
N GLY A 47 27.94 -30.80 24.11
CA GLY A 47 27.12 -30.06 25.06
C GLY A 47 27.12 -28.57 24.76
N GLU A 48 27.29 -27.74 25.76
CA GLU A 48 27.44 -26.29 25.60
C GLU A 48 28.86 -25.94 25.11
N ALA A 49 28.96 -25.25 23.97
CA ALA A 49 30.21 -24.61 23.55
C ALA A 49 30.07 -23.08 23.52
N ILE A 50 31.03 -22.37 24.12
CA ILE A 50 30.86 -20.97 24.53
C ILE A 50 31.89 -20.07 23.84
N VAL A 51 31.42 -19.11 23.04
CA VAL A 51 32.23 -17.98 22.58
C VAL A 51 32.16 -16.89 23.65
N GLN A 52 33.26 -16.63 24.36
CA GLN A 52 33.33 -15.63 25.43
C GLN A 52 33.18 -14.18 24.92
N GLU A 53 32.85 -13.22 25.79
CA GLU A 53 32.46 -11.82 25.46
C GLU A 53 33.47 -11.08 24.55
N ASP A 54 34.77 -11.26 24.75
CA ASP A 54 35.83 -10.65 23.93
C ASP A 54 36.41 -11.59 22.87
N ALA A 55 35.84 -12.78 22.71
CA ALA A 55 36.31 -13.79 21.78
C ALA A 55 35.57 -13.71 20.45
N THR A 56 36.27 -14.07 19.37
CA THR A 56 35.67 -14.30 18.06
C THR A 56 35.89 -15.75 17.65
N LEU A 57 34.84 -16.39 17.15
CA LEU A 57 34.92 -17.65 16.43
C LEU A 57 34.64 -17.37 14.94
N LEU A 58 35.61 -17.68 14.10
CA LEU A 58 35.49 -17.72 12.65
C LEU A 58 35.26 -19.17 12.21
N ILE A 59 34.24 -19.41 11.40
CA ILE A 59 34.00 -20.71 10.76
C ILE A 59 34.12 -20.51 9.25
N GLU A 60 35.06 -21.22 8.62
CA GLU A 60 35.34 -21.11 7.20
C GLU A 60 34.35 -21.93 6.34
N SER A 61 34.29 -21.61 5.05
CA SER A 61 33.45 -22.32 4.08
C SER A 61 33.71 -23.83 4.07
N GLY A 62 32.63 -24.61 3.88
CA GLY A 62 32.68 -26.07 3.84
C GLY A 62 32.77 -26.78 5.18
N VAL A 63 32.95 -26.06 6.28
CA VAL A 63 32.97 -26.67 7.61
C VAL A 63 31.61 -27.24 7.98
N THR A 64 31.63 -28.49 8.43
CA THR A 64 30.51 -29.14 9.12
C THR A 64 30.71 -29.08 10.63
N VAL A 65 29.70 -28.56 11.33
CA VAL A 65 29.54 -28.59 12.78
C VAL A 65 28.36 -29.50 13.12
N LYS A 66 28.64 -30.56 13.88
CA LYS A 66 27.67 -31.53 14.35
C LYS A 66 27.40 -31.33 15.83
N PHE A 67 26.14 -31.47 16.24
CA PHE A 67 25.74 -31.29 17.64
C PHE A 67 25.12 -32.56 18.20
N GLN A 68 25.51 -32.94 19.41
CA GLN A 68 24.84 -34.00 20.16
C GLN A 68 23.34 -33.74 20.22
N THR A 69 22.55 -34.77 19.89
CA THR A 69 21.09 -34.70 20.00
C THR A 69 20.66 -34.99 21.43
N GLY A 70 19.75 -34.17 21.95
CA GLY A 70 19.23 -34.32 23.30
C GLY A 70 17.83 -34.93 23.36
N THR A 71 17.47 -35.40 24.54
CA THR A 71 16.12 -35.82 24.93
C THR A 71 15.46 -34.85 25.91
N ASP A 72 16.26 -34.04 26.61
CA ASP A 72 15.82 -32.98 27.51
C ASP A 72 16.38 -31.62 27.06
N PHE A 73 15.48 -30.66 26.84
CA PHE A 73 15.79 -29.33 26.33
C PHE A 73 15.48 -28.22 27.35
N ASP A 74 15.29 -28.57 28.63
CA ASP A 74 15.24 -27.60 29.72
C ASP A 74 16.63 -27.44 30.33
N TYR A 75 17.29 -26.31 30.07
CA TYR A 75 18.64 -26.01 30.56
C TYR A 75 18.72 -25.96 32.10
N SER A 76 17.59 -25.77 32.80
CA SER A 76 17.56 -25.82 34.27
C SER A 76 17.45 -27.24 34.82
N SER A 77 17.19 -28.22 33.95
CA SER A 77 17.05 -29.62 34.31
C SER A 77 18.41 -30.28 34.55
N PRO A 78 18.56 -31.10 35.62
CA PRO A 78 19.78 -31.87 35.84
C PRO A 78 19.99 -32.98 34.78
N THR A 79 18.99 -33.22 33.92
CA THR A 79 19.05 -34.21 32.83
C THR A 79 19.22 -33.58 31.44
N PHE A 80 19.45 -32.27 31.35
CA PHE A 80 19.77 -31.59 30.10
C PHE A 80 20.95 -32.26 29.38
N ASP A 81 20.77 -32.56 28.08
CA ASP A 81 21.71 -33.42 27.33
C ASP A 81 21.89 -32.99 25.85
N ALA A 82 21.49 -31.78 25.47
CA ALA A 82 21.56 -31.30 24.08
C ALA A 82 22.83 -30.47 23.79
N GLY A 83 23.47 -30.71 22.64
CA GLY A 83 24.56 -29.87 22.14
C GLY A 83 24.07 -28.54 21.57
N PHE A 84 24.75 -27.44 21.87
CA PHE A 84 24.38 -26.09 21.39
C PHE A 84 25.55 -25.09 21.43
N LEU A 85 25.42 -23.96 20.72
CA LEU A 85 26.39 -22.85 20.79
C LEU A 85 25.82 -21.70 21.62
N ARG A 86 26.60 -21.20 22.58
CA ARG A 86 26.34 -19.92 23.25
C ARG A 86 27.34 -18.87 22.77
N ILE A 87 26.84 -17.78 22.23
CA ILE A 87 27.64 -16.67 21.72
C ILE A 87 27.50 -15.49 22.68
N ASN A 88 28.54 -15.25 23.49
CA ASN A 88 28.66 -14.03 24.29
C ASN A 88 29.52 -12.98 23.56
N GLY A 89 30.47 -13.40 22.73
CA GLY A 89 31.31 -12.53 21.89
C GLY A 89 30.83 -12.45 20.44
N SER A 90 31.67 -12.85 19.48
CA SER A 90 31.36 -12.79 18.05
C SER A 90 31.44 -14.15 17.38
N LEU A 91 30.42 -14.50 16.60
CA LEU A 91 30.46 -15.64 15.67
C LEU A 91 30.35 -15.11 14.24
N GLN A 92 31.36 -15.42 13.43
CA GLN A 92 31.40 -15.18 11.99
C GLN A 92 31.47 -16.52 11.26
N ALA A 93 30.38 -16.92 10.62
CA ALA A 93 30.31 -18.15 9.84
C ALA A 93 29.99 -17.78 8.39
N VAL A 94 31.03 -17.69 7.56
CA VAL A 94 30.94 -17.17 6.19
C VAL A 94 31.26 -18.28 5.19
N GLY A 95 30.21 -18.99 4.76
CA GLY A 95 30.29 -19.99 3.70
C GLY A 95 30.23 -19.39 2.30
N THR A 96 30.12 -20.27 1.30
CA THR A 96 29.82 -19.87 -0.08
C THR A 96 28.66 -20.69 -0.65
N GLU A 97 28.13 -20.28 -1.81
CA GLU A 97 27.06 -20.98 -2.51
C GLU A 97 27.42 -22.45 -2.79
N ASN A 98 28.67 -22.69 -3.21
CA ASN A 98 29.17 -24.02 -3.54
C ASN A 98 29.74 -24.77 -2.33
N ASP A 99 30.02 -24.07 -1.24
CA ASP A 99 30.69 -24.63 -0.07
C ASP A 99 30.13 -24.02 1.22
N SER A 100 28.88 -24.37 1.51
CA SER A 100 28.14 -23.83 2.65
C SER A 100 28.62 -24.45 3.96
N ILE A 101 28.52 -23.69 5.05
CA ILE A 101 28.76 -24.19 6.40
C ILE A 101 27.51 -24.95 6.87
N LEU A 102 27.70 -26.12 7.46
CA LEU A 102 26.61 -26.99 7.91
C LEU A 102 26.55 -27.01 9.45
N PHE A 103 25.43 -26.61 10.03
CA PHE A 103 25.09 -26.79 11.44
C PHE A 103 23.97 -27.83 11.54
N ILE A 104 24.35 -29.05 11.90
CA ILE A 104 23.47 -30.22 11.85
C ILE A 104 23.58 -31.07 13.12
N ARG A 105 22.62 -31.96 13.34
CA ARG A 105 22.73 -32.99 14.39
C ARG A 105 23.85 -33.99 14.11
N ASP A 106 24.39 -34.56 15.18
CA ASP A 106 25.24 -35.75 15.12
C ASP A 106 24.37 -37.01 15.11
N GLY A 107 24.24 -37.63 13.93
CA GLY A 107 23.46 -38.85 13.71
C GLY A 107 22.16 -38.65 12.91
N ASP A 108 21.36 -39.71 12.82
CA ASP A 108 20.21 -39.82 11.91
C ASP A 108 18.84 -39.61 12.58
N THR A 109 18.79 -39.46 13.90
CA THR A 109 17.55 -39.26 14.68
C THR A 109 17.74 -38.19 15.74
N GLY A 110 16.65 -37.62 16.26
CA GLY A 110 16.70 -36.60 17.31
C GLY A 110 17.01 -35.20 16.79
N ASN A 111 17.06 -34.26 17.72
CA ASN A 111 17.33 -32.85 17.49
C ASN A 111 18.45 -32.37 18.39
N TRP A 112 19.23 -31.41 17.92
CA TRP A 112 20.18 -30.69 18.76
C TRP A 112 19.55 -29.41 19.30
N GLY A 113 20.30 -28.66 20.10
CA GLY A 113 19.88 -27.39 20.67
C GLY A 113 19.79 -26.26 19.65
N THR A 114 20.38 -25.11 20.00
CA THR A 114 20.23 -23.84 19.27
C THR A 114 21.58 -23.13 19.08
N ILE A 115 21.66 -22.21 18.14
CA ILE A 115 22.70 -21.16 18.14
C ILE A 115 22.13 -19.97 18.89
N PHE A 116 22.62 -19.74 20.11
CA PHE A 116 22.08 -18.76 21.05
C PHE A 116 23.03 -17.58 21.21
N ALA A 117 22.65 -16.42 20.68
CA ALA A 117 23.38 -15.16 20.80
C ALA A 117 22.83 -14.33 21.97
N ASN A 118 23.69 -14.07 22.96
CA ASN A 118 23.38 -13.31 24.17
C ASN A 118 23.43 -11.80 23.96
N TYR A 119 22.90 -11.01 24.90
CA TYR A 119 23.03 -9.55 24.88
C TYR A 119 24.48 -9.11 24.69
N GLY A 120 24.70 -8.11 23.83
CA GLY A 120 26.04 -7.57 23.52
C GLY A 120 26.87 -8.39 22.52
N SER A 121 26.44 -9.60 22.17
CA SER A 121 27.13 -10.43 21.18
C SER A 121 26.87 -9.99 19.73
N THR A 122 27.59 -10.59 18.78
CA THR A 122 27.34 -10.43 17.34
C THR A 122 27.28 -11.79 16.64
N LEU A 123 26.33 -11.93 15.73
CA LEU A 123 26.11 -13.16 14.98
C LEU A 123 25.99 -12.87 13.48
N ASP A 124 26.98 -13.26 12.70
CA ASP A 124 27.04 -13.08 11.25
C ASP A 124 27.13 -14.44 10.54
N LEU A 125 26.05 -14.81 9.86
CA LEU A 125 25.94 -16.07 9.11
C LEU A 125 25.70 -15.76 7.63
N SER A 126 26.60 -16.23 6.78
CA SER A 126 26.45 -16.21 5.33
C SER A 126 26.58 -17.61 4.74
N TYR A 127 25.68 -17.99 3.83
CA TYR A 127 25.67 -19.31 3.19
C TYR A 127 25.78 -20.45 4.21
N CYS A 128 25.01 -20.36 5.28
CA CYS A 128 24.93 -21.38 6.33
C CYS A 128 23.67 -22.23 6.17
N ARG A 129 23.76 -23.52 6.50
CA ARG A 129 22.62 -24.45 6.55
C ARG A 129 22.43 -24.92 7.99
N VAL A 130 21.28 -24.60 8.57
CA VAL A 130 20.90 -24.97 9.94
C VAL A 130 19.70 -25.91 9.86
N SER A 131 19.85 -27.14 10.33
CA SER A 131 18.75 -28.10 10.31
C SER A 131 18.69 -29.03 11.51
N ASN A 132 17.47 -29.53 11.78
CA ASN A 132 17.17 -30.47 12.85
C ASN A 132 17.54 -29.95 14.25
N ALA A 133 17.52 -28.64 14.44
CA ALA A 133 17.65 -27.98 15.72
C ALA A 133 16.32 -28.00 16.51
N ASN A 134 16.39 -27.58 17.76
CA ASN A 134 15.26 -27.36 18.64
C ASN A 134 15.50 -26.10 19.49
N ARG A 135 14.49 -25.62 20.20
CA ARG A 135 14.70 -24.63 21.25
C ARG A 135 15.31 -25.29 22.49
N ILE A 136 16.08 -24.52 23.26
CA ILE A 136 16.42 -24.88 24.65
C ILE A 136 15.74 -23.88 25.59
N ILE A 137 14.85 -24.39 26.43
CA ILE A 137 14.10 -23.64 27.44
C ILE A 137 15.02 -23.36 28.64
N GLY A 138 14.82 -22.23 29.33
CA GLY A 138 15.55 -21.96 30.57
C GLY A 138 16.98 -21.43 30.42
N ILE A 139 17.51 -21.33 29.18
CA ILE A 139 18.80 -20.64 28.92
C ILE A 139 18.74 -19.18 29.37
N ASP A 140 17.63 -18.52 29.08
CA ASP A 140 17.24 -17.24 29.68
C ASP A 140 15.84 -17.41 30.32
N PRO A 141 15.65 -16.97 31.57
CA PRO A 141 14.42 -17.19 32.32
C PRO A 141 13.25 -16.29 31.89
N ASN A 142 13.50 -15.23 31.11
CA ASN A 142 12.51 -14.21 30.78
C ASN A 142 11.75 -14.50 29.47
N TRP A 143 12.30 -15.33 28.56
CA TRP A 143 11.77 -15.45 27.18
C TRP A 143 11.58 -16.88 26.65
N ALA A 144 11.46 -17.86 27.56
CA ALA A 144 11.37 -19.31 27.35
C ALA A 144 10.51 -19.86 26.18
N TYR A 145 9.55 -19.09 25.65
CA TYR A 145 8.52 -19.59 24.72
C TYR A 145 8.72 -19.21 23.24
N ARG A 146 9.74 -18.41 22.90
CA ARG A 146 9.91 -17.88 21.52
C ARG A 146 11.23 -18.25 20.84
N TYR A 147 12.01 -19.12 21.46
CA TYR A 147 13.29 -19.59 20.94
C TYR A 147 13.16 -20.37 19.62
N GLY A 148 14.21 -20.32 18.80
CA GLY A 148 14.29 -21.02 17.53
C GLY A 148 15.63 -21.74 17.36
N ALA A 149 15.84 -22.35 16.19
CA ALA A 149 17.11 -22.96 15.81
C ALA A 149 18.27 -21.96 15.88
N ILE A 150 17.99 -20.71 15.51
CA ILE A 150 18.85 -19.55 15.74
C ILE A 150 18.07 -18.61 16.65
N HIS A 151 18.69 -18.17 17.74
CA HIS A 151 18.10 -17.25 18.69
C HIS A 151 19.05 -16.10 19.00
N ALA A 152 18.53 -14.87 19.02
CA ALA A 152 19.33 -13.69 19.33
C ALA A 152 18.64 -12.72 20.29
N PHE A 153 19.45 -12.23 21.24
CA PHE A 153 19.23 -11.06 22.10
C PHE A 153 20.14 -9.88 21.69
N SER A 154 20.66 -9.90 20.47
CA SER A 154 21.73 -9.03 20.01
C SER A 154 21.74 -8.90 18.49
N ASN A 155 22.72 -8.17 17.97
CA ASN A 155 22.79 -7.84 16.56
C ASN A 155 23.08 -9.08 15.72
N ILE A 156 22.20 -9.33 14.75
CA ILE A 156 22.27 -10.50 13.88
C ILE A 156 22.18 -10.12 12.40
N THR A 157 23.09 -10.69 11.61
CA THR A 157 23.05 -10.62 10.15
C THR A 157 22.98 -12.03 9.60
N LEU A 158 21.97 -12.31 8.78
CA LEU A 158 21.89 -13.55 8.01
C LEU A 158 21.78 -13.22 6.52
N SER A 159 22.59 -13.90 5.71
CA SER A 159 22.55 -13.77 4.26
C SER A 159 22.67 -15.13 3.57
N ASN A 160 21.78 -15.42 2.61
CA ASN A 160 21.85 -16.65 1.81
C ASN A 160 21.80 -17.96 2.64
N CYS A 161 21.19 -17.92 3.82
CA CYS A 161 21.12 -19.07 4.73
C CYS A 161 19.87 -19.92 4.49
N LEU A 162 19.99 -21.23 4.76
CA LEU A 162 18.88 -22.19 4.79
C LEU A 162 18.64 -22.64 6.24
N ILE A 163 17.43 -22.38 6.77
CA ILE A 163 17.04 -22.75 8.13
C ILE A 163 15.81 -23.65 8.03
N LYS A 164 15.99 -24.96 8.24
CA LYS A 164 14.93 -25.93 7.92
C LYS A 164 14.78 -27.13 8.86
N ASP A 165 13.60 -27.76 8.80
CA ASP A 165 13.30 -29.02 9.50
C ASP A 165 13.58 -28.96 11.02
N ASN A 166 13.39 -27.79 11.62
CA ASN A 166 13.60 -27.61 13.05
C ASN A 166 12.32 -27.94 13.81
N LEU A 167 12.45 -28.52 15.01
CA LEU A 167 11.31 -28.96 15.82
C LEU A 167 10.52 -27.78 16.42
N ASN A 168 11.07 -26.57 16.35
CA ASN A 168 10.42 -25.35 16.81
C ASN A 168 10.55 -24.20 15.80
N ASN A 169 10.60 -22.95 16.25
CA ASN A 169 10.76 -21.82 15.33
C ASN A 169 12.10 -21.93 14.58
N GLY A 170 12.16 -21.41 13.36
CA GLY A 170 13.42 -21.29 12.63
C GLY A 170 14.33 -20.25 13.29
N ILE A 171 13.83 -19.01 13.41
CA ILE A 171 14.57 -17.88 13.99
C ILE A 171 13.75 -17.22 15.10
N GLY A 172 14.39 -16.93 16.23
CA GLY A 172 13.82 -16.14 17.33
C GLY A 172 14.62 -14.86 17.58
N LEU A 173 13.98 -13.69 17.56
CA LEU A 173 14.63 -12.39 17.75
C LEU A 173 14.00 -11.61 18.91
N HIS A 174 14.80 -11.12 19.85
CA HIS A 174 14.30 -10.38 21.00
C HIS A 174 15.25 -9.23 21.31
N HIS A 175 14.77 -7.98 21.30
CA HIS A 175 15.64 -6.82 21.61
C HIS A 175 16.91 -6.83 20.76
N SER A 176 16.75 -6.98 19.44
CA SER A 176 17.84 -7.25 18.52
C SER A 176 17.70 -6.41 17.27
N ASP A 177 18.79 -5.76 16.84
CA ASP A 177 18.89 -5.30 15.46
C ASP A 177 19.13 -6.51 14.54
N ALA A 178 18.36 -6.64 13.47
CA ALA A 178 18.47 -7.79 12.58
C ALA A 178 18.34 -7.41 11.11
N VAL A 179 19.24 -7.94 10.30
CA VAL A 179 19.14 -7.93 8.82
C VAL A 179 19.15 -9.36 8.33
N ILE A 180 18.03 -9.81 7.77
CA ILE A 180 17.84 -11.16 7.24
C ILE A 180 17.58 -11.03 5.74
N SER A 181 18.49 -11.53 4.92
CA SER A 181 18.44 -11.32 3.47
C SER A 181 18.67 -12.60 2.68
N ASN A 182 17.88 -12.82 1.62
CA ASN A 182 18.03 -13.98 0.74
C ASN A 182 18.00 -15.32 1.50
N CYS A 183 17.32 -15.39 2.64
CA CYS A 183 17.25 -16.59 3.46
C CYS A 183 16.05 -17.45 3.07
N ASN A 184 16.20 -18.77 3.19
CA ASN A 184 15.08 -19.71 3.09
C ASN A 184 14.82 -20.33 4.48
N VAL A 185 13.68 -19.99 5.08
CA VAL A 185 13.25 -20.49 6.38
C VAL A 185 12.03 -21.37 6.19
N CYS A 186 12.23 -22.68 6.20
CA CYS A 186 11.20 -23.60 5.71
C CYS A 186 11.02 -24.88 6.50
N SER A 187 9.82 -25.45 6.43
CA SER A 187 9.51 -26.76 7.01
C SER A 187 9.80 -26.87 8.51
N ASN A 188 9.71 -25.75 9.23
CA ASN A 188 9.88 -25.74 10.68
C ASN A 188 8.55 -26.08 11.35
N SER A 189 8.59 -26.92 12.39
CA SER A 189 7.40 -27.33 13.17
C SER A 189 6.84 -26.20 14.04
N GLY A 190 7.55 -25.07 14.14
CA GLY A 190 7.07 -23.81 14.72
C GLY A 190 6.84 -22.73 13.65
N SER A 191 6.98 -21.47 14.03
CA SER A 191 6.96 -20.35 13.07
C SER A 191 8.27 -20.27 12.31
N GLY A 192 8.27 -19.77 11.07
CA GLY A 192 9.51 -19.49 10.36
C GLY A 192 10.38 -18.53 11.19
N MET A 193 9.82 -17.37 11.54
CA MET A 193 10.46 -16.43 12.45
C MET A 193 9.48 -15.92 13.52
N SER A 194 9.99 -15.72 14.73
CA SER A 194 9.26 -15.14 15.85
C SER A 194 10.08 -13.98 16.43
N MET A 195 9.46 -12.81 16.59
CA MET A 195 10.18 -11.61 16.99
C MET A 195 9.44 -10.73 18.00
N PHE A 196 10.23 -10.10 18.86
CA PHE A 196 9.84 -8.98 19.72
C PHE A 196 10.83 -7.82 19.51
N VAL A 197 10.33 -6.70 18.99
CA VAL A 197 11.14 -5.54 18.58
C VAL A 197 10.67 -4.29 19.32
N ASP A 198 11.46 -3.79 20.26
CA ASP A 198 11.17 -2.54 20.97
C ASP A 198 11.68 -1.30 20.21
N SER A 199 11.46 -0.12 20.77
CA SER A 199 11.77 1.18 20.16
C SER A 199 13.26 1.46 19.94
N TYR A 200 14.16 0.60 20.44
CA TYR A 200 15.59 0.77 20.29
C TYR A 200 16.18 -0.10 19.17
N HIS A 201 15.37 -1.00 18.59
CA HIS A 201 15.85 -2.01 17.65
C HIS A 201 15.10 -1.96 16.32
N ASN A 202 15.80 -2.37 15.27
CA ASN A 202 15.31 -2.41 13.90
C ASN A 202 15.48 -3.79 13.29
N VAL A 203 14.42 -4.30 12.67
CA VAL A 203 14.45 -5.60 11.98
C VAL A 203 14.02 -5.42 10.53
N SER A 204 14.87 -5.91 9.62
CA SER A 204 14.62 -5.93 8.18
C SER A 204 14.73 -7.36 7.64
N ILE A 205 13.70 -7.79 6.90
CA ILE A 205 13.64 -9.07 6.21
C ILE A 205 13.49 -8.80 4.72
N LEU A 206 14.46 -9.25 3.93
CA LEU A 206 14.61 -8.86 2.52
C LEU A 206 14.79 -10.11 1.65
N TYR A 207 14.16 -10.16 0.47
CA TYR A 207 14.40 -11.19 -0.55
C TYR A 207 14.28 -12.64 -0.03
N SER A 208 13.53 -12.85 1.05
CA SER A 208 13.56 -14.11 1.80
C SER A 208 12.31 -14.93 1.57
N LYS A 209 12.47 -16.26 1.65
CA LYS A 209 11.41 -17.25 1.50
C LYS A 209 11.09 -17.84 2.87
N ILE A 210 9.84 -17.73 3.32
CA ILE A 210 9.35 -18.25 4.59
C ILE A 210 8.18 -19.20 4.31
N ILE A 211 8.50 -20.49 4.17
CA ILE A 211 7.62 -21.45 3.48
C ILE A 211 7.35 -22.71 4.32
N ASN A 212 6.13 -23.24 4.31
CA ASN A 212 5.78 -24.52 4.94
C ASN A 212 6.08 -24.59 6.45
N ASN A 213 6.00 -23.48 7.16
CA ASN A 213 6.09 -23.46 8.62
C ASN A 213 4.66 -23.49 9.22
N VAL A 214 4.53 -23.51 10.54
CA VAL A 214 3.20 -23.35 11.17
C VAL A 214 2.64 -21.96 10.91
N ASN A 215 3.39 -20.93 11.26
CA ASN A 215 3.17 -19.56 10.81
C ASN A 215 4.40 -19.11 10.04
N GLY A 216 4.25 -18.21 9.07
CA GLY A 216 5.41 -17.60 8.45
C GLY A 216 6.17 -16.75 9.47
N LEU A 217 5.55 -15.65 9.90
CA LEU A 217 6.12 -14.70 10.85
C LEU A 217 5.19 -14.49 12.05
N VAL A 218 5.77 -14.35 13.24
CA VAL A 218 5.08 -13.85 14.44
C VAL A 218 5.79 -12.58 14.89
N ILE A 219 5.10 -11.45 14.79
CA ILE A 219 5.66 -10.12 14.99
C ILE A 219 5.00 -9.44 16.18
N SER A 220 5.83 -8.94 17.09
CA SER A 220 5.42 -8.05 18.16
C SER A 220 6.36 -6.85 18.18
N THR A 221 5.79 -5.65 18.23
CA THR A 221 6.60 -4.42 18.33
C THR A 221 6.12 -3.54 19.49
N LEU A 222 7.03 -2.71 20.00
CA LEU A 222 6.73 -1.69 21.00
C LEU A 222 7.42 -0.38 20.64
N GLY A 223 6.70 0.53 19.97
CA GLY A 223 7.28 1.81 19.52
C GLY A 223 8.29 1.68 18.38
N SER A 224 8.31 0.54 17.68
CA SER A 224 9.12 0.26 16.49
C SER A 224 8.28 -0.42 15.40
N TYR A 225 8.87 -0.65 14.24
CA TYR A 225 8.29 -1.35 13.11
C TYR A 225 9.26 -2.41 12.57
N VAL A 226 8.71 -3.46 11.97
CA VAL A 226 9.47 -4.44 11.20
C VAL A 226 9.33 -4.12 9.71
N ILE A 227 10.44 -4.07 8.98
CA ILE A 227 10.45 -3.92 7.53
C ILE A 227 10.52 -5.31 6.90
N ILE A 228 9.62 -5.58 5.96
CA ILE A 228 9.59 -6.80 5.16
C ILE A 228 9.47 -6.37 3.70
N THR A 229 10.39 -6.82 2.84
CA THR A 229 10.45 -6.35 1.46
C THR A 229 10.90 -7.45 0.51
N ASP A 230 10.24 -7.56 -0.65
CA ASP A 230 10.55 -8.54 -1.69
C ASP A 230 10.55 -9.99 -1.16
N CYS A 231 9.63 -10.33 -0.25
CA CYS A 231 9.59 -11.64 0.41
C CYS A 231 8.46 -12.54 -0.11
N GLU A 232 8.68 -13.85 0.00
CA GLU A 232 7.69 -14.90 -0.27
C GLU A 232 7.32 -15.59 1.03
N ILE A 233 6.09 -15.42 1.51
CA ILE A 233 5.57 -16.05 2.73
C ILE A 233 4.44 -17.00 2.35
N LEU A 234 4.80 -18.26 2.11
CA LEU A 234 3.99 -19.19 1.34
C LEU A 234 3.64 -20.48 2.09
N SER A 235 2.45 -21.00 1.82
CA SER A 235 2.09 -22.39 2.16
C SER A 235 2.26 -22.74 3.65
N ASN A 236 2.20 -21.76 4.55
CA ASN A 236 2.29 -22.03 5.98
C ASN A 236 0.97 -22.67 6.45
N SER A 237 1.06 -23.63 7.37
CA SER A 237 -0.07 -24.48 7.76
C SER A 237 -1.16 -23.75 8.55
N THR A 238 -0.89 -22.50 8.95
CA THR A 238 -1.89 -21.57 9.46
C THR A 238 -1.77 -20.21 8.76
N ASN A 239 -0.99 -19.27 9.30
CA ASN A 239 -0.99 -17.87 8.87
C ASN A 239 0.32 -17.48 8.19
N GLY A 240 0.25 -16.54 7.25
CA GLY A 240 1.44 -15.86 6.74
C GLY A 240 2.12 -15.05 7.83
N ILE A 241 1.45 -14.01 8.32
CA ILE A 241 1.96 -13.12 9.37
C ILE A 241 0.95 -13.01 10.53
N CYS A 242 1.42 -13.29 11.74
CA CYS A 242 0.69 -13.09 12.99
C CYS A 242 1.22 -11.86 13.74
N LEU A 243 0.32 -10.94 14.10
CA LEU A 243 0.63 -9.74 14.86
C LEU A 243 0.23 -9.91 16.33
N SER A 244 1.13 -9.56 17.25
CA SER A 244 0.93 -9.64 18.70
C SER A 244 1.23 -8.32 19.40
N GLY A 245 0.36 -7.91 20.32
CA GLY A 245 0.44 -6.61 20.98
C GLY A 245 0.01 -5.46 20.05
N SER A 246 0.66 -4.31 20.17
CA SER A 246 0.44 -3.13 19.31
C SER A 246 1.50 -3.09 18.21
N ALA A 247 1.46 -4.08 17.31
CA ALA A 247 2.51 -4.29 16.33
C ALA A 247 2.40 -3.29 15.16
N SER A 248 3.54 -2.78 14.70
CA SER A 248 3.64 -1.97 13.47
C SER A 248 4.50 -2.67 12.43
N VAL A 249 4.07 -2.67 11.18
CA VAL A 249 4.75 -3.38 10.08
C VAL A 249 4.78 -2.50 8.84
N LYS A 250 5.93 -2.50 8.16
CA LYS A 250 6.09 -1.95 6.82
C LYS A 250 6.40 -3.10 5.86
N LEU A 251 5.42 -3.48 5.07
CA LEU A 251 5.46 -4.65 4.18
C LEU A 251 5.35 -4.18 2.73
N PHE A 252 6.36 -4.50 1.92
CA PHE A 252 6.49 -4.01 0.55
C PHE A 252 6.76 -5.15 -0.43
N ASN A 253 6.21 -5.07 -1.64
CA ASN A 253 6.59 -5.90 -2.79
C ASN A 253 6.61 -7.41 -2.49
N SER A 254 5.72 -7.89 -1.62
CA SER A 254 5.80 -9.25 -1.07
C SER A 254 4.60 -10.10 -1.44
N SER A 255 4.84 -11.41 -1.55
CA SER A 255 3.81 -12.41 -1.86
C SER A 255 3.45 -13.19 -0.60
N ILE A 256 2.20 -13.12 -0.18
CA ILE A 256 1.67 -13.81 1.01
C ILE A 256 0.51 -14.69 0.54
N LYS A 257 0.85 -15.91 0.14
CA LYS A 257 -0.07 -16.79 -0.58
C LYS A 257 -0.08 -18.21 -0.04
N GLU A 258 -1.14 -18.94 -0.37
CA GLU A 258 -1.34 -20.36 -0.06
C GLU A 258 -1.25 -20.70 1.43
N ASN A 259 -1.26 -19.70 2.32
CA ASN A 259 -1.32 -19.97 3.74
C ASN A 259 -2.72 -20.52 4.06
N ALA A 260 -2.79 -21.58 4.86
CA ALA A 260 -4.03 -22.35 5.03
C ALA A 260 -5.16 -21.53 5.66
N GLU A 261 -4.83 -20.50 6.44
CA GLU A 261 -5.79 -19.57 7.03
C GLU A 261 -5.59 -18.15 6.49
N TYR A 262 -4.96 -17.27 7.25
CA TYR A 262 -4.95 -15.83 6.98
C TYR A 262 -3.62 -15.39 6.39
N GLY A 263 -3.64 -14.44 5.45
CA GLY A 263 -2.42 -13.75 5.01
C GLY A 263 -1.79 -13.00 6.17
N ILE A 264 -2.54 -12.06 6.76
CA ILE A 264 -2.15 -11.38 8.02
C ILE A 264 -3.31 -11.39 9.02
N ARG A 265 -3.02 -11.74 10.28
CA ARG A 265 -4.00 -11.62 11.36
C ARG A 265 -3.43 -11.07 12.67
N ASN A 266 -4.30 -10.50 13.50
CA ASN A 266 -3.98 -10.23 14.89
C ASN A 266 -4.26 -11.44 15.80
N LEU A 267 -3.36 -11.68 16.76
CA LEU A 267 -3.58 -12.66 17.83
C LEU A 267 -4.37 -12.03 18.98
N SER A 268 -5.34 -12.77 19.53
CA SER A 268 -6.14 -12.34 20.70
C SER A 268 -6.71 -10.93 20.52
N THR A 269 -6.39 -9.96 21.38
CA THR A 269 -6.85 -8.56 21.34
C THR A 269 -5.87 -7.59 20.67
N SER A 270 -4.83 -8.11 20.02
CA SER A 270 -3.76 -7.34 19.37
C SER A 270 -4.27 -6.46 18.24
N THR A 271 -3.48 -5.45 17.87
CA THR A 271 -3.78 -4.49 16.81
C THR A 271 -2.59 -4.30 15.88
N LEU A 272 -2.88 -3.96 14.62
CA LEU A 272 -1.94 -3.27 13.75
C LEU A 272 -1.97 -1.78 14.12
N HIS A 273 -0.80 -1.19 14.38
CA HIS A 273 -0.67 0.12 14.99
C HIS A 273 -0.15 1.20 14.03
N SER A 274 -0.04 2.45 14.51
CA SER A 274 0.34 3.64 13.75
C SER A 274 1.56 3.46 12.85
N GLY A 275 1.53 4.08 11.67
CA GLY A 275 2.65 4.09 10.72
C GLY A 275 2.87 2.77 9.96
N SER A 276 1.94 1.82 10.09
CA SER A 276 1.98 0.58 9.32
C SER A 276 1.59 0.81 7.87
N ILE A 277 2.41 0.30 6.95
CA ILE A 277 2.19 0.43 5.50
C ILE A 277 2.27 -0.98 4.90
N ILE A 278 1.26 -1.36 4.14
CA ILE A 278 1.25 -2.58 3.35
C ILE A 278 1.05 -2.17 1.90
N GLU A 279 2.06 -2.40 1.09
CA GLU A 279 2.10 -1.86 -0.26
C GLU A 279 2.68 -2.83 -1.28
N ASN A 280 2.11 -2.84 -2.49
CA ASN A 280 2.54 -3.69 -3.61
C ASN A 280 2.60 -5.19 -3.23
N CYS A 281 1.71 -5.64 -2.35
CA CYS A 281 1.68 -7.01 -1.88
C CYS A 281 0.54 -7.80 -2.48
N CYS A 282 0.73 -9.11 -2.64
CA CYS A 282 -0.29 -10.02 -3.13
C CYS A 282 -0.74 -10.99 -2.02
N PHE A 283 -2.05 -11.09 -1.81
CA PHE A 283 -2.70 -11.91 -0.80
C PHE A 283 -3.70 -12.87 -1.42
N GLU A 284 -3.42 -14.16 -1.30
CA GLU A 284 -4.21 -15.27 -1.87
C GLU A 284 -4.15 -16.46 -0.92
N ASN A 285 -5.06 -16.54 0.06
CA ASN A 285 -4.95 -17.44 1.21
C ASN A 285 -6.25 -18.21 1.46
N GLY A 286 -6.16 -19.30 2.24
CA GLY A 286 -7.28 -20.20 2.49
C GLY A 286 -8.48 -19.59 3.22
N LYS A 287 -8.29 -18.44 3.90
CA LYS A 287 -9.36 -17.64 4.50
C LYS A 287 -9.31 -16.19 4.04
N TYR A 288 -8.67 -15.29 4.79
CA TYR A 288 -8.66 -13.86 4.47
C TYR A 288 -7.29 -13.44 3.97
N GLY A 289 -7.24 -12.45 3.08
CA GLY A 289 -6.00 -11.73 2.85
C GLY A 289 -5.56 -11.02 4.12
N LEU A 290 -6.45 -10.21 4.70
CA LEU A 290 -6.24 -9.53 5.98
C LEU A 290 -7.40 -9.75 6.96
N MET A 291 -7.09 -10.07 8.22
CA MET A 291 -8.04 -10.04 9.33
C MET A 291 -7.46 -9.20 10.48
N LEU A 292 -7.74 -7.90 10.45
CA LEU A 292 -7.03 -6.94 11.29
C LEU A 292 -7.96 -6.12 12.19
N ARG A 293 -7.55 -5.98 13.45
CA ARG A 293 -7.93 -4.85 14.29
C ARG A 293 -6.87 -3.77 14.13
N VAL A 294 -7.30 -2.54 13.89
CA VAL A 294 -6.38 -1.42 13.65
C VAL A 294 -6.59 -0.33 14.70
N GLN A 295 -5.50 0.33 15.09
CA GLN A 295 -5.53 1.43 16.06
C GLN A 295 -4.40 2.42 15.77
N GLY A 296 -4.66 3.72 15.91
CA GLY A 296 -3.66 4.75 15.62
C GLY A 296 -3.73 5.26 14.17
N THR A 297 -2.79 6.12 13.80
CA THR A 297 -2.85 6.92 12.57
C THR A 297 -1.82 6.49 11.53
N GLY A 298 -2.06 6.84 10.26
CA GLY A 298 -1.13 6.54 9.18
C GLY A 298 -1.02 5.05 8.88
N ILE A 299 -2.15 4.33 8.93
CA ILE A 299 -2.26 2.93 8.52
C ILE A 299 -2.74 2.92 7.07
N ILE A 300 -1.92 2.40 6.16
CA ILE A 300 -2.16 2.48 4.72
C ILE A 300 -2.04 1.08 4.10
N PHE A 301 -3.06 0.71 3.32
CA PHE A 301 -3.08 -0.47 2.45
C PHE A 301 -3.13 0.04 1.00
N LYS A 302 -2.00 -0.02 0.30
CA LYS A 302 -1.84 0.63 -1.00
C LYS A 302 -1.40 -0.33 -2.10
N ASN A 303 -1.96 -0.22 -3.30
CA ASN A 303 -1.49 -0.96 -4.48
C ASN A 303 -1.37 -2.48 -4.24
N ASN A 304 -2.23 -3.06 -3.39
CA ASN A 304 -2.19 -4.49 -3.09
C ASN A 304 -3.19 -5.25 -3.96
N TYR A 305 -2.92 -6.54 -4.11
CA TYR A 305 -3.81 -7.52 -4.70
C TYR A 305 -4.40 -8.39 -3.59
N PHE A 306 -5.70 -8.29 -3.34
CA PHE A 306 -6.45 -9.18 -2.44
C PHE A 306 -7.33 -10.10 -3.28
N ILE A 307 -6.79 -11.27 -3.61
CA ILE A 307 -7.29 -12.08 -4.72
C ILE A 307 -7.61 -13.49 -4.27
N GLU A 308 -8.76 -14.01 -4.71
CA GLU A 308 -9.13 -15.43 -4.60
C GLU A 308 -8.95 -16.03 -3.19
N ASN A 309 -9.15 -15.20 -2.15
CA ASN A 309 -9.08 -15.68 -0.78
C ASN A 309 -10.34 -16.51 -0.46
N GLY A 310 -10.17 -17.58 0.31
CA GLY A 310 -11.24 -18.55 0.63
C GLY A 310 -12.41 -17.98 1.46
N GLU A 311 -12.26 -16.78 2.00
CA GLU A 311 -13.30 -15.97 2.63
C GLU A 311 -13.24 -14.53 2.07
N LYS A 312 -12.70 -13.55 2.81
CA LYS A 312 -12.74 -12.13 2.42
C LYS A 312 -11.39 -11.62 1.95
N GLY A 313 -11.38 -10.60 1.08
CA GLY A 313 -10.15 -9.92 0.69
C GLY A 313 -9.46 -9.27 1.90
N ALA A 314 -10.16 -8.37 2.57
CA ALA A 314 -9.71 -7.78 3.84
C ALA A 314 -10.87 -7.51 4.80
N SER A 315 -10.66 -7.82 6.09
CA SER A 315 -11.57 -7.50 7.18
C SER A 315 -10.89 -6.60 8.21
N ILE A 316 -11.36 -5.36 8.33
CA ILE A 316 -10.78 -4.32 9.21
C ILE A 316 -11.75 -3.93 10.31
N TYR A 317 -11.29 -4.06 11.55
CA TYR A 317 -11.96 -3.60 12.76
C TYR A 317 -11.22 -2.39 13.34
N ASN A 318 -11.69 -1.19 13.00
CA ASN A 318 -11.08 0.07 13.41
C ASN A 318 -11.47 0.45 14.86
N ARG A 319 -10.47 0.57 15.74
CA ARG A 319 -10.62 0.88 17.17
C ARG A 319 -10.25 2.31 17.56
N GLY A 320 -9.84 3.14 16.60
CA GLY A 320 -9.35 4.49 16.89
C GLY A 320 -8.25 4.93 15.94
N GLY A 321 -8.49 4.77 14.65
CA GLY A 321 -7.57 5.12 13.58
C GLY A 321 -8.29 5.58 12.31
N ASN A 322 -7.50 5.76 11.26
CA ASN A 322 -7.95 6.17 9.93
C ASN A 322 -7.29 5.31 8.84
N PRO A 323 -7.55 3.99 8.81
CA PRO A 323 -6.99 3.13 7.77
C PRO A 323 -7.45 3.60 6.39
N SER A 324 -6.54 3.59 5.43
CA SER A 324 -6.80 3.97 4.04
C SER A 324 -6.53 2.81 3.09
N PHE A 325 -7.45 2.57 2.16
CA PHE A 325 -7.29 1.62 1.04
C PHE A 325 -7.15 2.41 -0.26
N ILE A 326 -5.97 2.36 -0.88
CA ILE A 326 -5.65 3.20 -2.03
C ILE A 326 -5.10 2.35 -3.17
N GLY A 327 -5.65 2.44 -4.38
CA GLY A 327 -5.02 1.79 -5.54
C GLY A 327 -5.07 0.25 -5.54
N ASN A 328 -5.85 -0.40 -4.67
CA ASN A 328 -5.84 -1.86 -4.54
C ASN A 328 -6.74 -2.52 -5.59
N VAL A 329 -6.39 -3.75 -5.96
CA VAL A 329 -7.26 -4.67 -6.71
C VAL A 329 -7.77 -5.73 -5.74
N VAL A 330 -9.09 -5.86 -5.64
CA VAL A 330 -9.76 -6.82 -4.75
C VAL A 330 -10.71 -7.66 -5.58
N TYR A 331 -10.37 -8.92 -5.85
CA TYR A 331 -11.20 -9.74 -6.73
C TYR A 331 -11.31 -11.20 -6.34
N GLY A 332 -12.42 -11.83 -6.74
CA GLY A 332 -12.57 -13.29 -6.68
C GLY A 332 -12.58 -13.88 -5.27
N ASN A 333 -12.67 -13.06 -4.22
CA ASN A 333 -12.76 -13.55 -2.85
C ASN A 333 -14.12 -14.21 -2.65
N PHE A 334 -14.16 -15.33 -1.90
CA PHE A 334 -15.36 -16.15 -1.77
C PHE A 334 -16.54 -15.42 -1.11
N ASP A 335 -16.27 -14.51 -0.20
CA ASP A 335 -17.25 -13.65 0.49
C ASP A 335 -16.98 -12.17 0.14
N ASP A 336 -17.03 -11.23 1.08
CA ASP A 336 -16.84 -9.81 0.77
C ASP A 336 -15.43 -9.49 0.25
N GLY A 337 -15.33 -8.50 -0.64
CA GLY A 337 -14.05 -7.89 -1.00
C GLY A 337 -13.41 -7.20 0.21
N LEU A 338 -14.07 -6.14 0.71
CA LEU A 338 -13.66 -5.42 1.91
C LEU A 338 -14.77 -5.44 2.97
N SER A 339 -14.45 -5.89 4.18
CA SER A 339 -15.35 -5.86 5.33
C SER A 339 -14.82 -4.86 6.36
N LEU A 340 -15.50 -3.72 6.49
CA LEU A 340 -15.03 -2.57 7.25
C LEU A 340 -15.96 -2.29 8.43
N PHE A 341 -15.42 -2.34 9.63
CA PHE A 341 -16.11 -2.00 10.87
C PHE A 341 -15.34 -0.92 11.63
N SER A 342 -16.05 0.00 12.29
CA SER A 342 -15.44 0.97 13.20
C SER A 342 -16.25 1.12 14.48
N ILE A 343 -15.57 1.29 15.62
CA ILE A 343 -16.20 1.81 16.86
C ILE A 343 -16.03 3.34 17.01
N THR A 344 -15.49 3.98 15.99
CA THR A 344 -15.22 5.42 15.97
C THR A 344 -15.87 6.10 14.77
N ASN A 345 -16.16 7.39 14.90
CA ASN A 345 -16.80 8.17 13.84
C ASN A 345 -15.85 8.65 12.74
N THR A 346 -14.55 8.32 12.81
CA THR A 346 -13.59 8.68 11.76
C THR A 346 -13.89 7.91 10.48
N ALA A 347 -13.98 8.64 9.37
CA ALA A 347 -14.20 8.03 8.07
C ALA A 347 -12.94 7.29 7.62
N GLN A 348 -13.13 6.07 7.12
CA GLN A 348 -12.08 5.28 6.46
C GLN A 348 -12.05 5.70 4.99
N LEU A 349 -10.85 6.00 4.46
CA LEU A 349 -10.68 6.42 3.07
C LEU A 349 -10.51 5.19 2.18
N ILE A 350 -11.30 5.11 1.12
CA ILE A 350 -11.19 4.08 0.09
C ILE A 350 -11.15 4.83 -1.23
N SER A 351 -9.99 4.84 -1.88
CA SER A 351 -9.72 5.66 -3.04
C SER A 351 -9.06 4.88 -4.18
N ASN A 352 -9.53 5.05 -5.41
CA ASN A 352 -8.89 4.48 -6.60
C ASN A 352 -8.70 2.95 -6.53
N ASN A 353 -9.63 2.22 -5.91
CA ASN A 353 -9.59 0.76 -5.87
C ASN A 353 -10.46 0.15 -6.97
N THR A 354 -10.05 -1.01 -7.47
CA THR A 354 -10.87 -1.86 -8.35
C THR A 354 -11.32 -3.10 -7.57
N ILE A 355 -12.59 -3.12 -7.16
CA ILE A 355 -13.19 -4.15 -6.30
C ILE A 355 -14.23 -4.92 -7.11
N VAL A 356 -13.87 -6.12 -7.57
CA VAL A 356 -14.64 -6.80 -8.62
C VAL A 356 -14.84 -8.28 -8.39
N ASN A 357 -16.00 -8.81 -8.80
CA ASN A 357 -16.25 -10.26 -8.84
C ASN A 357 -16.01 -11.00 -7.51
N ASN A 358 -16.28 -10.38 -6.37
CA ASN A 358 -16.28 -11.07 -5.07
C ASN A 358 -17.63 -11.75 -4.84
N GLY A 359 -17.63 -12.90 -4.18
CA GLY A 359 -18.85 -13.70 -3.95
C GLY A 359 -19.86 -13.04 -3.00
N GLY A 360 -19.39 -12.17 -2.11
CA GLY A 360 -20.18 -11.31 -1.24
C GLY A 360 -20.25 -9.86 -1.73
N TYR A 361 -20.31 -8.91 -0.80
CA TYR A 361 -20.34 -7.48 -1.15
C TYR A 361 -18.97 -7.01 -1.63
N GLY A 362 -18.93 -6.04 -2.56
CA GLY A 362 -17.67 -5.34 -2.84
C GLY A 362 -17.11 -4.69 -1.57
N ILE A 363 -17.97 -3.91 -0.89
CA ILE A 363 -17.69 -3.37 0.43
C ILE A 363 -18.86 -3.68 1.39
N TYR A 364 -18.58 -4.40 2.47
CA TYR A 364 -19.48 -4.52 3.60
C TYR A 364 -19.06 -3.54 4.70
N ALA A 365 -19.84 -2.49 4.94
CA ALA A 365 -19.57 -1.50 5.97
C ALA A 365 -20.47 -1.77 7.18
N LEU A 366 -19.96 -1.73 8.42
CA LEU A 366 -20.80 -1.85 9.62
C LEU A 366 -20.37 -0.86 10.70
N ALA A 367 -21.32 -0.03 11.15
CA ALA A 367 -21.07 1.00 12.17
C ALA A 367 -19.88 1.94 11.85
N THR A 368 -19.57 2.13 10.56
CA THR A 368 -18.42 2.93 10.11
C THR A 368 -18.85 4.02 9.16
N ASN A 369 -18.10 5.13 9.17
CA ASN A 369 -18.16 6.11 8.11
C ASN A 369 -17.15 5.77 7.02
N LEU A 370 -17.52 6.01 5.76
CA LEU A 370 -16.66 5.78 4.60
C LEU A 370 -16.52 7.06 3.76
N SER A 371 -15.30 7.30 3.30
CA SER A 371 -14.95 8.30 2.29
C SER A 371 -14.58 7.56 1.01
N LEU A 372 -15.54 7.45 0.09
CA LEU A 372 -15.34 6.74 -1.18
C LEU A 372 -15.04 7.70 -2.33
N GLU A 373 -13.91 7.48 -3.00
CA GLU A 373 -13.48 8.31 -4.13
C GLU A 373 -12.90 7.46 -5.27
N ASN A 374 -13.29 7.75 -6.52
CA ASN A 374 -12.62 7.20 -7.71
C ASN A 374 -12.58 5.65 -7.73
N ASN A 375 -13.50 4.94 -7.08
CA ASN A 375 -13.46 3.47 -7.02
C ASN A 375 -14.30 2.86 -8.13
N ILE A 376 -13.86 1.71 -8.64
CA ILE A 376 -14.71 0.81 -9.44
C ILE A 376 -15.16 -0.34 -8.54
N ILE A 377 -16.47 -0.51 -8.36
CA ILE A 377 -17.06 -1.61 -7.58
C ILE A 377 -18.10 -2.33 -8.44
N TRP A 378 -17.73 -3.49 -9.00
CA TRP A 378 -18.51 -4.12 -10.07
C TRP A 378 -18.46 -5.66 -10.07
N GLY A 379 -19.56 -6.31 -10.46
CA GLY A 379 -19.63 -7.78 -10.57
C GLY A 379 -19.62 -8.54 -9.24
N ASN A 380 -19.75 -7.86 -8.10
CA ASN A 380 -19.92 -8.46 -6.77
C ASN A 380 -21.40 -8.87 -6.55
N LEU A 381 -21.74 -9.49 -5.42
CA LEU A 381 -23.14 -9.75 -5.06
C LEU A 381 -23.98 -8.46 -5.00
N ALA A 382 -23.40 -7.41 -4.43
CA ALA A 382 -23.82 -6.01 -4.56
C ALA A 382 -22.62 -5.10 -4.31
N SER A 383 -22.66 -3.84 -4.74
CA SER A 383 -21.46 -2.99 -4.61
C SER A 383 -21.15 -2.73 -3.14
N ILE A 384 -22.13 -2.23 -2.38
CA ILE A 384 -21.91 -1.79 -1.00
C ILE A 384 -23.12 -2.11 -0.12
N SER A 385 -22.87 -2.51 1.13
CA SER A 385 -23.92 -2.80 2.13
C SER A 385 -23.63 -2.16 3.50
N ASN A 386 -24.71 -1.97 4.29
CA ASN A 386 -24.73 -1.58 5.70
C ASN A 386 -24.03 -0.24 6.09
N ILE A 387 -23.96 0.72 5.15
CA ILE A 387 -23.49 2.08 5.45
C ILE A 387 -24.43 2.76 6.45
N THR A 388 -23.85 3.29 7.54
CA THR A 388 -24.60 4.11 8.50
C THR A 388 -24.69 5.55 8.01
N ASN A 389 -25.92 6.03 7.75
CA ASN A 389 -26.20 7.41 7.33
C ASN A 389 -26.12 8.40 8.50
N ASN A 390 -24.92 8.61 9.06
CA ASN A 390 -24.72 9.59 10.14
C ASN A 390 -24.07 10.90 9.63
N GLY A 391 -24.30 11.25 8.36
CA GLY A 391 -23.82 12.50 7.74
C GLY A 391 -22.32 12.57 7.40
N ALA A 392 -21.48 11.73 8.01
CA ALA A 392 -20.02 11.74 7.81
C ALA A 392 -19.51 10.80 6.69
N SER A 393 -20.36 9.96 6.10
CA SER A 393 -20.00 9.16 4.93
C SER A 393 -20.30 9.91 3.64
N TYR A 394 -19.36 9.92 2.71
CA TYR A 394 -19.56 10.48 1.38
C TYR A 394 -19.06 9.56 0.28
N ILE A 395 -19.60 9.79 -0.92
CA ILE A 395 -19.21 9.11 -2.15
C ILE A 395 -19.06 10.12 -3.30
N ARG A 396 -18.04 9.94 -4.12
CA ARG A 396 -17.83 10.70 -5.36
C ARG A 396 -17.06 9.89 -6.39
N ASN A 397 -17.32 10.18 -7.66
CA ASN A 397 -16.58 9.62 -8.79
C ASN A 397 -16.42 8.10 -8.71
N CYS A 398 -17.43 7.35 -8.27
CA CYS A 398 -17.36 5.90 -8.16
C CYS A 398 -18.26 5.24 -9.20
N VAL A 399 -17.83 4.07 -9.69
CA VAL A 399 -18.67 3.18 -10.48
C VAL A 399 -19.27 2.11 -9.58
N LEU A 400 -20.59 1.99 -9.60
CA LEU A 400 -21.34 0.99 -8.86
C LEU A 400 -22.23 0.18 -9.81
N GLN A 401 -22.31 -1.13 -9.62
CA GLN A 401 -23.28 -2.00 -10.30
C GLN A 401 -24.74 -1.77 -9.85
N ASP A 402 -24.95 -1.00 -8.79
CA ASP A 402 -26.29 -0.77 -8.23
C ASP A 402 -27.06 0.31 -9.00
N ASN A 403 -28.39 0.17 -9.04
CA ASN A 403 -29.27 1.15 -9.70
C ASN A 403 -29.44 2.45 -8.91
N ASN A 404 -29.12 2.44 -7.61
CA ASN A 404 -29.25 3.59 -6.73
C ASN A 404 -28.03 3.66 -5.81
N LEU A 405 -27.68 4.88 -5.39
CA LEU A 405 -26.67 5.05 -4.35
C LEU A 405 -27.14 4.40 -3.04
N PRO A 406 -26.26 3.67 -2.34
CA PRO A 406 -26.50 3.27 -0.96
C PRO A 406 -26.72 4.49 -0.06
N GLY A 407 -27.26 4.30 1.14
CA GLY A 407 -27.63 5.37 2.09
C GLY A 407 -26.48 6.22 2.64
N PHE A 408 -25.67 6.82 1.79
CA PHE A 408 -24.65 7.80 2.11
C PHE A 408 -25.27 9.10 2.64
N GLY A 409 -24.55 9.77 3.55
CA GLY A 409 -24.95 11.07 4.06
C GLY A 409 -24.69 12.21 3.07
N SER A 410 -23.78 12.03 2.12
CA SER A 410 -23.49 12.99 1.06
C SER A 410 -23.04 12.31 -0.24
N ASP A 411 -23.63 12.74 -1.35
CA ASP A 411 -23.18 12.45 -2.71
C ASP A 411 -22.54 13.73 -3.27
N LEU A 412 -21.24 13.68 -3.57
CA LEU A 412 -20.50 14.83 -4.10
C LEU A 412 -20.42 14.83 -5.64
N GLY A 413 -21.16 13.94 -6.32
CA GLY A 413 -21.26 13.90 -7.78
C GLY A 413 -20.23 13.00 -8.48
N GLY A 414 -20.37 12.89 -9.80
CA GLY A 414 -19.49 12.10 -10.68
C GLY A 414 -19.67 10.58 -10.60
N ASN A 415 -20.65 10.08 -9.83
CA ASN A 415 -20.89 8.65 -9.67
C ASN A 415 -21.60 8.05 -10.90
N LEU A 416 -21.11 6.89 -11.36
CA LEU A 416 -21.69 6.13 -12.47
C LEU A 416 -22.42 4.90 -11.91
N LEU A 417 -23.75 4.89 -12.05
CA LEU A 417 -24.60 3.81 -11.55
C LEU A 417 -25.00 2.87 -12.68
N ASN A 418 -24.98 1.56 -12.40
CA ASN A 418 -25.30 0.49 -13.34
C ASN A 418 -24.64 0.69 -14.72
N THR A 419 -23.42 1.21 -14.72
CA THR A 419 -22.63 1.53 -15.91
C THR A 419 -21.41 0.63 -15.93
N TYR A 420 -21.33 -0.25 -16.92
CA TYR A 420 -20.24 -1.21 -17.01
C TYR A 420 -18.88 -0.50 -17.17
N PRO A 421 -17.85 -0.83 -16.35
CA PRO A 421 -16.54 -0.20 -16.43
C PRO A 421 -15.74 -0.44 -17.72
N GLN A 422 -16.08 -1.48 -18.50
CA GLN A 422 -15.36 -1.87 -19.73
C GLN A 422 -13.88 -2.20 -19.49
N PHE A 423 -13.63 -3.31 -18.80
CA PHE A 423 -12.28 -3.86 -18.62
C PHE A 423 -11.77 -4.55 -19.90
N SER A 424 -10.44 -4.57 -20.08
CA SER A 424 -9.76 -5.16 -21.22
C SER A 424 -10.00 -6.67 -21.36
N ASP A 425 -9.85 -7.43 -20.27
CA ASP A 425 -10.05 -8.88 -20.28
C ASP A 425 -10.38 -9.44 -18.89
N THR A 426 -11.67 -9.42 -18.54
CA THR A 426 -12.14 -9.99 -17.28
C THR A 426 -11.99 -11.51 -17.18
N THR A 427 -11.82 -12.22 -18.30
CA THR A 427 -11.67 -13.69 -18.30
C THR A 427 -10.30 -14.10 -17.79
N ASN A 428 -9.28 -13.27 -18.02
CA ASN A 428 -7.92 -13.48 -17.56
C ASN A 428 -7.55 -12.61 -16.34
N ASN A 429 -8.55 -12.09 -15.61
CA ASN A 429 -8.37 -11.21 -14.45
C ASN A 429 -7.58 -9.92 -14.75
N ASP A 430 -7.61 -9.45 -16.00
CA ASP A 430 -7.05 -8.16 -16.41
C ASP A 430 -8.14 -7.09 -16.30
N PHE A 431 -7.98 -6.23 -15.29
CA PHE A 431 -8.88 -5.13 -14.99
C PHE A 431 -8.33 -3.77 -15.44
N THR A 432 -7.37 -3.75 -16.36
CA THR A 432 -7.06 -2.53 -17.11
C THR A 432 -8.27 -2.09 -17.94
N LEU A 433 -8.33 -0.81 -18.32
CA LEU A 433 -9.49 -0.23 -18.99
C LEU A 433 -9.38 -0.33 -20.52
N LEU A 434 -10.51 -0.61 -21.18
CA LEU A 434 -10.63 -0.46 -22.63
C LEU A 434 -10.61 1.03 -23.01
N PRO A 435 -10.19 1.38 -24.24
CA PRO A 435 -10.15 2.77 -24.71
C PRO A 435 -11.50 3.51 -24.69
N THR A 436 -12.61 2.77 -24.68
CA THR A 436 -13.98 3.30 -24.64
C THR A 436 -14.56 3.40 -23.23
N SER A 437 -13.77 3.06 -22.21
CA SER A 437 -14.24 2.95 -20.84
C SER A 437 -14.76 4.30 -20.33
N PRO A 438 -15.93 4.32 -19.66
CA PRO A 438 -16.45 5.53 -19.03
C PRO A 438 -15.68 5.91 -17.75
N CYS A 439 -14.71 5.09 -17.31
CA CYS A 439 -13.87 5.35 -16.15
C CYS A 439 -12.68 6.24 -16.46
N ILE A 440 -12.34 6.40 -17.76
CA ILE A 440 -11.20 7.19 -18.21
C ILE A 440 -11.47 8.68 -17.96
N ASN A 441 -10.51 9.36 -17.31
CA ASN A 441 -10.55 10.77 -16.91
C ASN A 441 -11.77 11.18 -16.07
N ALA A 442 -12.49 10.22 -15.50
CA ALA A 442 -13.74 10.47 -14.80
C ALA A 442 -13.56 10.63 -13.27
N GLY A 443 -12.32 10.50 -12.78
CA GLY A 443 -11.98 10.66 -11.37
C GLY A 443 -11.72 12.11 -10.94
N SER A 444 -11.16 12.26 -9.74
CA SER A 444 -10.83 13.55 -9.14
C SER A 444 -9.51 14.11 -9.69
N PHE A 445 -9.35 15.43 -9.63
CA PHE A 445 -8.08 16.12 -9.91
C PHE A 445 -7.11 16.06 -8.72
N ASN A 446 -7.57 15.61 -7.55
CA ASN A 446 -6.76 15.59 -6.34
C ASN A 446 -5.96 14.28 -6.25
N THR A 447 -4.66 14.37 -6.55
CA THR A 447 -3.72 13.24 -6.46
C THR A 447 -2.85 13.25 -5.21
N SER A 448 -3.09 14.16 -4.25
CA SER A 448 -2.25 14.31 -3.05
C SER A 448 -2.13 13.05 -2.19
N ILE A 449 -3.07 12.10 -2.35
CA ILE A 449 -3.13 10.83 -1.63
C ILE A 449 -2.64 9.63 -2.49
N LEU A 450 -2.39 9.84 -3.79
CA LEU A 450 -2.00 8.80 -4.75
C LEU A 450 -0.47 8.83 -4.97
N ASP A 451 0.08 7.72 -5.48
CA ASP A 451 1.48 7.71 -5.96
C ASP A 451 1.61 8.45 -7.29
N SER A 452 2.86 8.66 -7.72
CA SER A 452 3.14 9.14 -9.08
C SER A 452 2.68 8.14 -10.16
N THR A 453 2.53 6.86 -9.80
CA THR A 453 2.15 5.78 -10.73
C THR A 453 0.97 4.95 -10.22
N ASP A 454 0.27 4.31 -11.15
CA ASP A 454 -0.80 3.35 -10.91
C ASP A 454 -0.23 1.96 -10.58
N LEU A 455 -1.12 0.98 -10.44
CA LEU A 455 -0.73 -0.38 -10.09
C LEU A 455 0.07 -1.10 -11.20
N ALA A 456 -0.08 -0.69 -12.46
CA ALA A 456 0.70 -1.20 -13.59
C ALA A 456 2.03 -0.45 -13.79
N GLY A 457 2.35 0.53 -12.93
CA GLY A 457 3.54 1.37 -13.03
C GLY A 457 3.42 2.52 -14.02
N ASN A 458 2.23 2.79 -14.55
CA ASN A 458 1.97 3.91 -15.46
C ASN A 458 1.74 5.22 -14.68
N PRO A 459 2.06 6.40 -15.24
CA PRO A 459 1.77 7.67 -14.56
C PRO A 459 0.29 7.84 -14.18
N ARG A 460 0.01 8.23 -12.92
CA ARG A 460 -1.35 8.49 -12.38
C ARG A 460 -2.07 9.64 -13.07
N LEU A 461 -1.32 10.66 -13.47
CA LEU A 461 -1.82 11.79 -14.23
C LEU A 461 -1.20 11.71 -15.61
N SER A 462 -1.90 11.08 -16.52
CA SER A 462 -1.50 11.06 -17.93
C SER A 462 -2.34 12.10 -18.72
N HIS A 463 -3.57 12.39 -18.26
CA HIS A 463 -4.56 13.15 -19.03
C HIS A 463 -5.48 14.05 -18.15
N GLY A 464 -4.96 14.60 -17.05
CA GLY A 464 -5.56 15.72 -16.29
C GLY A 464 -6.35 15.32 -15.04
N ARG A 465 -7.24 14.33 -15.17
CA ARG A 465 -7.88 13.65 -14.03
C ARG A 465 -7.32 12.25 -13.92
N VAL A 466 -7.44 11.66 -12.73
CA VAL A 466 -7.18 10.23 -12.58
C VAL A 466 -8.36 9.44 -13.12
N ASP A 467 -8.08 8.26 -13.64
CA ASP A 467 -9.10 7.30 -13.96
C ASP A 467 -9.74 6.75 -12.68
N MET A 468 -10.99 6.32 -12.78
CA MET A 468 -11.59 5.55 -11.69
C MET A 468 -10.92 4.16 -11.64
N GLY A 469 -10.62 3.68 -10.44
CA GLY A 469 -10.03 2.38 -10.19
C GLY A 469 -8.51 2.41 -10.01
N ALA A 470 -7.95 1.20 -9.98
CA ALA A 470 -6.54 0.93 -9.68
C ALA A 470 -5.57 1.19 -10.84
N TYR A 471 -6.09 1.25 -12.06
CA TYR A 471 -5.32 1.38 -13.29
C TYR A 471 -5.69 2.64 -14.06
N GLU A 472 -4.70 3.25 -14.70
CA GLU A 472 -4.85 4.36 -15.63
C GLU A 472 -4.72 3.86 -17.06
N TYR A 473 -5.66 4.27 -17.90
CA TYR A 473 -5.57 4.10 -19.33
C TYR A 473 -4.53 5.07 -19.92
N GLN A 474 -3.46 4.52 -20.47
CA GLN A 474 -2.47 5.30 -21.20
C GLN A 474 -2.98 5.51 -22.64
N GLN A 475 -3.67 6.63 -22.89
CA GLN A 475 -4.02 7.01 -24.26
C GLN A 475 -2.77 7.06 -25.12
N THR A 476 -2.87 6.50 -26.33
CA THR A 476 -1.81 6.53 -27.34
C THR A 476 -2.27 7.37 -28.52
N GLY A 477 -1.35 8.13 -29.11
CA GLY A 477 -1.65 9.03 -30.22
C GLY A 477 -1.92 10.47 -29.78
N GLU A 478 -2.48 11.24 -30.69
CA GLU A 478 -2.76 12.67 -30.49
C GLU A 478 -4.12 12.86 -29.80
N TRP A 479 -4.16 13.70 -28.76
CA TRP A 479 -5.37 13.94 -27.97
C TRP A 479 -5.37 15.34 -27.35
N LEU A 480 -6.57 15.80 -26.95
CA LEU A 480 -6.82 17.03 -26.20
C LEU A 480 -7.80 16.73 -25.07
N HIS A 481 -7.64 17.38 -23.91
CA HIS A 481 -8.58 17.30 -22.79
C HIS A 481 -8.80 18.66 -22.14
N LEU A 482 -10.05 19.12 -22.11
CA LEU A 482 -10.46 20.41 -21.56
C LEU A 482 -10.61 20.33 -20.04
N VAL A 483 -9.75 21.06 -19.33
CA VAL A 483 -9.66 21.03 -17.87
C VAL A 483 -10.56 22.08 -17.23
N TYR A 484 -10.67 23.27 -17.83
CA TYR A 484 -11.44 24.39 -17.29
C TYR A 484 -11.96 25.34 -18.39
N PRO A 485 -13.21 25.82 -18.27
CA PRO A 485 -14.23 25.40 -17.30
C PRO A 485 -14.77 24.02 -17.63
N ASN A 486 -15.19 23.22 -16.65
CA ASN A 486 -15.65 21.85 -16.92
C ASN A 486 -16.75 21.34 -15.94
N TRP A 487 -16.94 21.99 -14.79
CA TRP A 487 -17.77 21.56 -13.67
C TRP A 487 -18.66 22.65 -13.06
N LYS A 488 -19.70 23.10 -13.80
CA LYS A 488 -20.71 24.06 -13.30
C LYS A 488 -20.13 25.36 -12.72
N GLU A 489 -18.94 25.77 -13.16
CA GLU A 489 -18.34 27.05 -12.77
C GLU A 489 -19.22 28.20 -13.24
N ILE A 490 -19.07 29.37 -12.61
CA ILE A 490 -19.71 30.61 -13.03
C ILE A 490 -18.61 31.55 -13.48
N LEU A 491 -18.62 31.92 -14.75
CA LEU A 491 -17.69 32.88 -15.35
C LEU A 491 -18.35 34.26 -15.35
N ASP A 492 -17.55 35.30 -15.15
CA ASP A 492 -18.01 36.70 -15.12
C ASP A 492 -18.07 37.26 -16.55
N GLY A 493 -19.30 37.54 -17.02
CA GLY A 493 -19.59 38.09 -18.33
C GLY A 493 -18.99 39.48 -18.51
N GLY A 494 -18.60 39.83 -19.73
CA GLY A 494 -17.94 41.12 -20.01
C GLY A 494 -16.49 41.23 -19.50
N THR A 495 -15.96 40.18 -18.87
CA THR A 495 -14.58 40.13 -18.37
C THR A 495 -13.73 39.12 -19.17
N SER A 496 -12.56 38.78 -18.61
CA SER A 496 -11.64 37.79 -19.15
C SER A 496 -11.35 36.69 -18.13
N ASP A 497 -11.30 35.44 -18.59
CA ASP A 497 -10.84 34.30 -17.80
C ASP A 497 -9.98 33.36 -18.66
N THR A 498 -9.28 32.42 -18.03
CA THR A 498 -8.35 31.50 -18.68
C THR A 498 -8.99 30.14 -18.89
N ILE A 499 -9.21 29.76 -20.14
CA ILE A 499 -9.55 28.40 -20.54
C ILE A 499 -8.29 27.55 -20.39
N ARG A 500 -8.40 26.37 -19.77
CA ARG A 500 -7.26 25.47 -19.57
C ARG A 500 -7.55 24.10 -20.14
N TRP A 501 -6.55 23.53 -20.79
CA TRP A 501 -6.58 22.17 -21.31
C TRP A 501 -5.21 21.54 -21.16
N ILE A 502 -5.12 20.29 -21.54
CA ILE A 502 -3.87 19.55 -21.73
C ILE A 502 -4.01 18.79 -23.04
N GLY A 503 -2.90 18.55 -23.71
CA GLY A 503 -2.89 17.84 -24.97
C GLY A 503 -1.56 17.14 -25.19
N SER A 504 -1.58 16.11 -26.01
CA SER A 504 -0.37 15.40 -26.44
C SER A 504 0.60 16.33 -27.17
N GLU A 505 1.91 16.03 -27.11
CA GLU A 505 2.94 16.76 -27.87
C GLU A 505 2.74 16.71 -29.40
N GLY A 506 1.97 15.75 -29.90
CA GLY A 506 1.65 15.66 -31.34
C GLY A 506 0.64 16.70 -31.82
N VAL A 507 -0.15 17.31 -30.92
CA VAL A 507 -1.05 18.42 -31.26
C VAL A 507 -0.28 19.72 -31.13
N SER A 508 -0.10 20.45 -32.25
CA SER A 508 0.64 21.72 -32.25
C SER A 508 -0.24 22.92 -31.91
N ASN A 509 -1.48 22.96 -32.42
CA ASN A 509 -2.37 24.10 -32.30
C ASN A 509 -3.82 23.69 -32.05
N VAL A 510 -4.53 24.51 -31.29
CA VAL A 510 -5.89 24.26 -30.83
C VAL A 510 -6.82 25.39 -31.28
N LYS A 511 -7.98 25.03 -31.83
CA LYS A 511 -9.13 25.89 -32.06
C LYS A 511 -10.07 25.79 -30.86
N ILE A 512 -10.60 26.93 -30.40
CA ILE A 512 -11.50 26.99 -29.24
C ILE A 512 -12.83 27.61 -29.65
N GLU A 513 -13.92 26.94 -29.30
CA GLU A 513 -15.28 27.38 -29.59
C GLU A 513 -16.18 27.33 -28.35
N TYR A 514 -17.14 28.23 -28.32
CA TYR A 514 -18.11 28.41 -27.25
C TYR A 514 -19.53 28.16 -27.76
N SER A 515 -20.38 27.55 -26.95
CA SER A 515 -21.79 27.36 -27.21
C SER A 515 -22.60 27.96 -26.05
N PRO A 516 -23.54 28.89 -26.29
CA PRO A 516 -24.47 29.36 -25.26
C PRO A 516 -25.58 28.34 -24.92
N GLU A 517 -25.75 27.31 -25.74
CA GLU A 517 -26.94 26.45 -25.74
C GLU A 517 -26.63 24.95 -25.77
N ASN A 518 -25.82 24.48 -24.82
CA ASN A 518 -25.48 23.07 -24.60
C ASN A 518 -25.04 22.30 -25.87
N GLY A 519 -24.30 22.97 -26.75
CA GLY A 519 -23.73 22.42 -27.98
C GLY A 519 -24.59 22.54 -29.23
N GLY A 520 -25.72 23.27 -29.18
CA GLY A 520 -26.59 23.51 -30.34
C GLY A 520 -25.93 24.33 -31.44
N SER A 521 -25.38 25.49 -31.11
CA SER A 521 -24.56 26.33 -32.00
C SER A 521 -23.22 26.67 -31.36
N TRP A 522 -22.22 26.93 -32.20
CA TRP A 522 -20.84 27.16 -31.78
C TRP A 522 -20.29 28.45 -32.40
N GLU A 523 -19.75 29.31 -31.54
CA GLU A 523 -19.05 30.54 -31.88
C GLU A 523 -17.55 30.35 -31.67
N THR A 524 -16.72 30.82 -32.60
CA THR A 524 -15.26 30.69 -32.47
C THR A 524 -14.72 31.77 -31.52
N ILE A 525 -14.09 31.33 -30.43
CA ILE A 525 -13.32 32.21 -29.52
C ILE A 525 -11.96 32.50 -30.16
N THR A 526 -11.24 31.45 -30.56
CA THR A 526 -10.00 31.55 -31.34
C THR A 526 -9.93 30.46 -32.40
N SER A 527 -9.44 30.82 -33.58
CA SER A 527 -9.26 29.87 -34.68
C SER A 527 -7.96 29.07 -34.57
N SER A 528 -7.01 29.52 -33.76
CA SER A 528 -5.74 28.85 -33.52
C SER A 528 -5.04 29.48 -32.31
N THR A 529 -4.60 28.65 -31.38
CA THR A 529 -3.62 28.96 -30.33
C THR A 529 -2.61 27.83 -30.23
N GLU A 530 -1.42 28.05 -29.67
CA GLU A 530 -0.46 26.96 -29.41
C GLU A 530 -1.06 25.97 -28.39
N ASN A 531 -0.69 24.70 -28.46
CA ASN A 531 -1.08 23.69 -27.48
C ASN A 531 -0.17 23.78 -26.23
N ASP A 532 -0.22 24.92 -25.54
CA ASP A 532 0.55 25.23 -24.32
C ASP A 532 -0.27 25.05 -23.02
N GLY A 533 -1.55 24.69 -23.17
CA GLY A 533 -2.44 24.30 -22.08
C GLY A 533 -3.30 25.42 -21.51
N GLU A 534 -3.17 26.66 -21.98
CA GLU A 534 -3.98 27.77 -21.52
C GLU A 534 -4.27 28.84 -22.58
N PHE A 535 -5.45 29.45 -22.52
CA PHE A 535 -5.84 30.55 -23.40
C PHE A 535 -6.71 31.55 -22.66
N ILE A 536 -6.35 32.83 -22.71
CA ILE A 536 -7.14 33.91 -22.11
C ILE A 536 -8.31 34.24 -23.03
N TRP A 537 -9.52 33.89 -22.61
CA TRP A 537 -10.75 34.32 -23.26
C TRP A 537 -11.04 35.77 -22.86
N GLY A 538 -10.47 36.72 -23.61
CA GLY A 538 -10.46 38.14 -23.24
C GLY A 538 -11.81 38.86 -23.27
N ASN A 539 -12.81 38.30 -23.95
CA ASN A 539 -14.14 38.90 -24.12
C ASN A 539 -15.20 37.81 -23.89
N ILE A 540 -15.44 37.47 -22.63
CA ILE A 540 -16.54 36.58 -22.26
C ILE A 540 -17.87 37.31 -22.56
N PRO A 541 -18.85 36.68 -23.23
CA PRO A 541 -20.14 37.30 -23.52
C PRO A 541 -20.79 37.88 -22.26
N ASP A 542 -21.13 39.18 -22.31
CA ASP A 542 -21.77 39.89 -21.20
C ASP A 542 -23.29 39.63 -21.18
N VAL A 543 -23.65 38.36 -20.99
CA VAL A 543 -25.03 37.86 -20.99
C VAL A 543 -25.15 36.66 -20.06
N ASP A 544 -26.31 36.48 -19.44
CA ASP A 544 -26.56 35.33 -18.58
C ASP A 544 -26.83 34.06 -19.39
N VAL A 545 -26.01 33.04 -19.17
CA VAL A 545 -26.07 31.76 -19.87
C VAL A 545 -25.98 30.61 -18.88
N CYS A 546 -27.02 29.76 -18.83
CA CYS A 546 -27.10 28.65 -17.88
C CYS A 546 -26.70 27.29 -18.44
N ALA A 547 -26.33 27.24 -19.73
CA ALA A 547 -26.07 26.01 -20.46
C ALA A 547 -24.81 26.13 -21.33
N ALA A 548 -23.83 26.93 -20.88
CA ALA A 548 -22.63 27.19 -21.64
C ALA A 548 -21.76 25.94 -21.79
N LYS A 549 -21.15 25.77 -22.97
CA LYS A 549 -20.12 24.77 -23.24
C LYS A 549 -18.94 25.37 -23.99
N ILE A 550 -17.77 24.80 -23.77
CA ILE A 550 -16.56 25.06 -24.56
C ILE A 550 -16.13 23.74 -25.21
N ARG A 551 -15.61 23.82 -26.43
CA ARG A 551 -14.87 22.73 -27.06
C ARG A 551 -13.53 23.21 -27.59
N ILE A 552 -12.56 22.30 -27.55
CA ILE A 552 -11.22 22.46 -28.10
C ILE A 552 -11.02 21.43 -29.21
N ILE A 553 -10.34 21.81 -30.30
CA ILE A 553 -10.21 20.99 -31.50
C ILE A 553 -8.80 21.17 -32.04
N ASP A 554 -8.11 20.10 -32.41
CA ASP A 554 -6.85 20.21 -33.16
C ASP A 554 -7.11 20.83 -34.55
N ASN A 555 -6.29 21.82 -34.89
CA ASN A 555 -6.36 22.51 -36.17
C ASN A 555 -6.11 21.59 -37.37
N ASN A 556 -5.32 20.53 -37.20
CA ASN A 556 -4.95 19.62 -38.29
C ASN A 556 -5.89 18.42 -38.41
N ASN A 557 -6.57 18.05 -37.32
CA ASN A 557 -7.47 16.91 -37.31
C ASN A 557 -8.64 17.14 -36.34
N ALA A 558 -9.81 17.46 -36.89
CA ALA A 558 -11.01 17.74 -36.10
C ALA A 558 -11.56 16.53 -35.32
N THR A 559 -11.07 15.30 -35.55
CA THR A 559 -11.44 14.16 -34.70
C THR A 559 -10.73 14.18 -33.35
N ILE A 560 -9.67 14.98 -33.22
CA ILE A 560 -8.98 15.23 -31.97
C ILE A 560 -9.58 16.49 -31.38
N SER A 561 -10.53 16.29 -30.47
CA SER A 561 -11.28 17.37 -29.85
C SER A 561 -11.76 16.94 -28.48
N ASP A 562 -12.00 17.91 -27.61
CA ASP A 562 -12.70 17.69 -26.35
C ASP A 562 -13.74 18.77 -26.10
N VAL A 563 -14.71 18.49 -25.25
CA VAL A 563 -15.82 19.38 -24.88
C VAL A 563 -16.04 19.30 -23.38
N THR A 564 -16.53 20.38 -22.78
CA THR A 564 -16.89 20.35 -21.36
C THR A 564 -17.86 19.20 -21.04
N ASP A 565 -17.50 18.41 -20.02
CA ASP A 565 -18.25 17.27 -19.48
C ASP A 565 -19.64 17.71 -19.03
N THR A 566 -19.71 18.87 -18.37
CA THR A 566 -20.95 19.50 -17.93
C THR A 566 -21.10 20.91 -18.50
N THR A 567 -22.29 21.49 -18.38
CA THR A 567 -22.50 22.91 -18.68
C THR A 567 -21.95 23.77 -17.55
N PHE A 568 -21.37 24.91 -17.89
CA PHE A 568 -21.03 25.98 -16.95
C PHE A 568 -21.99 27.18 -17.12
N PHE A 569 -21.84 28.18 -16.26
CA PHE A 569 -22.64 29.39 -16.27
C PHE A 569 -21.79 30.60 -16.68
N ILE A 570 -22.39 31.55 -17.39
CA ILE A 570 -21.84 32.91 -17.56
C ILE A 570 -22.86 33.86 -16.93
N ALA A 571 -22.39 34.83 -16.15
CA ALA A 571 -23.24 35.82 -15.48
C ALA A 571 -22.78 37.24 -15.80
N SER A 572 -23.67 38.10 -16.30
CA SER A 572 -23.36 39.48 -16.72
C SER A 572 -23.04 40.45 -15.56
N ASN A 573 -23.53 40.14 -14.36
CA ASN A 573 -23.31 40.93 -13.15
C ASN A 573 -22.91 40.02 -11.99
N LEU A 574 -21.75 39.36 -12.11
CA LEU A 574 -21.23 38.49 -11.06
C LEU A 574 -20.67 39.32 -9.90
N ILE A 575 -21.06 38.95 -8.68
CA ILE A 575 -20.52 39.48 -7.44
C ILE A 575 -19.58 38.43 -6.84
N ALA A 576 -18.29 38.74 -6.85
CA ALA A 576 -17.23 37.83 -6.48
C ALA A 576 -17.15 37.58 -4.96
N ASN A 577 -16.38 36.57 -4.56
CA ASN A 577 -16.17 36.27 -3.15
C ASN A 577 -15.47 37.41 -2.39
N GLY A 578 -16.12 37.92 -1.35
CA GLY A 578 -15.62 38.98 -0.48
C GLY A 578 -15.87 40.38 -1.01
N GLU A 579 -16.54 40.52 -2.16
CA GLU A 579 -16.77 41.81 -2.79
C GLU A 579 -17.65 42.73 -1.92
N GLN A 580 -17.25 44.00 -1.84
CA GLN A 580 -17.97 45.01 -1.10
C GLN A 580 -18.97 45.72 -2.02
N VAL A 581 -20.26 45.58 -1.72
CA VAL A 581 -21.35 46.11 -2.54
C VAL A 581 -22.08 47.27 -1.85
N SER A 582 -22.43 48.30 -2.62
CA SER A 582 -23.18 49.48 -2.18
C SER A 582 -23.79 50.20 -3.39
N GLY A 583 -24.63 51.21 -3.17
CA GLY A 583 -25.30 51.93 -4.25
C GLY A 583 -26.64 51.30 -4.63
N THR A 584 -26.97 51.27 -5.92
CA THR A 584 -28.26 50.77 -6.41
C THR A 584 -28.05 49.60 -7.37
N TRP A 585 -28.65 48.45 -7.06
CA TRP A 585 -28.88 47.38 -8.01
C TRP A 585 -30.16 47.68 -8.78
N SER A 586 -30.01 48.01 -10.07
CA SER A 586 -31.09 48.46 -10.94
C SER A 586 -31.68 47.34 -11.79
N LEU A 587 -32.94 47.49 -12.20
CA LEU A 587 -33.63 46.53 -13.08
C LEU A 587 -32.92 46.39 -14.44
N ALA A 588 -32.29 47.46 -14.93
CA ALA A 588 -31.58 47.47 -16.22
C ALA A 588 -30.37 46.51 -16.25
N ASN A 589 -29.81 46.20 -15.08
CA ASN A 589 -28.66 45.30 -14.90
C ASN A 589 -29.06 44.03 -14.13
N SER A 590 -30.36 43.71 -14.10
CA SER A 590 -30.85 42.45 -13.55
C SER A 590 -30.63 41.32 -14.56
N PRO A 591 -30.28 40.09 -14.14
CA PRO A 591 -30.03 39.64 -12.77
C PRO A 591 -28.63 39.95 -12.22
N TYR A 592 -28.51 40.07 -10.90
CA TYR A 592 -27.22 40.07 -10.18
C TYR A 592 -26.94 38.69 -9.61
N THR A 593 -25.74 38.14 -9.84
CA THR A 593 -25.39 36.78 -9.38
C THR A 593 -24.33 36.83 -8.29
N VAL A 594 -24.63 36.32 -7.09
CA VAL A 594 -23.67 36.25 -5.96
C VAL A 594 -23.00 34.88 -5.94
N GLU A 595 -21.70 34.85 -6.24
CA GLU A 595 -20.93 33.61 -6.37
C GLU A 595 -20.67 32.94 -5.01
N ALA A 596 -20.30 33.74 -4.01
CA ALA A 596 -19.95 33.24 -2.68
C ALA A 596 -20.31 34.24 -1.58
N LYS A 597 -19.59 35.34 -1.42
CA LYS A 597 -19.86 36.29 -0.31
C LYS A 597 -19.82 37.74 -0.77
N ALA A 598 -20.98 38.34 -0.96
CA ALA A 598 -21.12 39.78 -1.09
C ALA A 598 -21.22 40.42 0.31
N ILE A 599 -20.61 41.59 0.53
CA ILE A 599 -20.63 42.29 1.82
C ILE A 599 -21.12 43.73 1.61
N ILE A 600 -22.16 44.16 2.33
CA ILE A 600 -22.51 45.57 2.44
C ILE A 600 -21.76 46.15 3.65
N PRO A 601 -20.71 46.97 3.48
CA PRO A 601 -19.86 47.41 4.59
C PRO A 601 -20.60 48.33 5.58
N GLN A 602 -20.12 48.39 6.82
CA GLN A 602 -20.66 49.33 7.82
C GLN A 602 -20.65 50.78 7.30
N GLY A 603 -21.78 51.48 7.45
CA GLY A 603 -21.94 52.86 6.97
C GLY A 603 -22.31 53.01 5.49
N GLN A 604 -22.31 51.93 4.71
CA GLN A 604 -22.76 51.93 3.31
C GLN A 604 -24.21 51.43 3.20
N THR A 605 -24.88 51.81 2.11
CA THR A 605 -26.23 51.33 1.77
C THR A 605 -26.23 50.66 0.40
N LEU A 606 -26.86 49.49 0.30
CA LEU A 606 -27.27 48.88 -0.97
C LEU A 606 -28.79 48.99 -1.10
N THR A 607 -29.25 49.52 -2.23
CA THR A 607 -30.67 49.60 -2.61
C THR A 607 -30.92 48.66 -3.78
N ILE A 608 -31.89 47.77 -3.68
CA ILE A 608 -32.34 46.87 -4.74
C ILE A 608 -33.67 47.40 -5.27
N GLU A 609 -33.71 47.76 -6.55
CA GLU A 609 -34.92 48.26 -7.20
C GLU A 609 -36.00 47.18 -7.33
N PRO A 610 -37.30 47.57 -7.35
CA PRO A 610 -38.37 46.61 -7.59
C PRO A 610 -38.19 45.83 -8.90
N GLY A 611 -38.36 44.51 -8.83
CA GLY A 611 -38.29 43.61 -9.99
C GLY A 611 -36.88 43.09 -10.31
N VAL A 612 -35.84 43.55 -9.61
CA VAL A 612 -34.48 43.01 -9.76
C VAL A 612 -34.43 41.56 -9.27
N GLU A 613 -33.90 40.67 -10.11
CA GLU A 613 -33.57 39.30 -9.75
C GLU A 613 -32.15 39.25 -9.15
N VAL A 614 -32.03 38.64 -7.98
CA VAL A 614 -30.74 38.37 -7.33
C VAL A 614 -30.58 36.86 -7.19
N LEU A 615 -29.65 36.31 -7.94
CA LEU A 615 -29.34 34.89 -7.98
C LEU A 615 -28.22 34.60 -7.00
N PHE A 616 -28.41 33.61 -6.13
CA PHE A 616 -27.35 33.13 -5.23
C PHE A 616 -26.87 31.76 -5.69
N LYS A 617 -25.56 31.58 -5.82
CA LYS A 617 -24.99 30.26 -6.11
C LYS A 617 -25.47 29.26 -5.06
N THR A 618 -26.20 28.24 -5.52
CA THR A 618 -26.64 27.16 -4.64
C THR A 618 -25.47 26.19 -4.45
N GLY A 619 -25.02 26.01 -3.21
CA GLY A 619 -24.10 24.93 -2.87
C GLY A 619 -24.87 23.72 -2.34
N ARG A 620 -24.42 22.50 -2.64
CA ARG A 620 -24.73 21.33 -1.81
C ARG A 620 -23.56 21.10 -0.84
N ASN A 621 -23.85 21.37 0.44
CA ASN A 621 -23.17 20.96 1.68
C ASN A 621 -21.95 21.71 2.25
N TYR A 622 -22.01 21.77 3.59
CA TYR A 622 -21.05 22.22 4.61
C TYR A 622 -19.77 21.36 4.58
N ASP A 623 -18.61 22.01 4.66
CA ASP A 623 -17.35 21.39 5.10
C ASP A 623 -16.90 22.02 6.42
N TYR A 624 -16.57 21.18 7.41
CA TYR A 624 -16.26 21.57 8.78
C TYR A 624 -14.77 21.79 9.06
N ASN A 625 -13.88 21.71 8.06
CA ASN A 625 -12.45 21.99 8.25
C ASN A 625 -11.86 22.96 7.21
N LEU A 626 -12.22 24.24 7.40
CA LEU A 626 -11.52 25.49 7.07
C LEU A 626 -11.30 25.89 5.59
N SER A 627 -11.97 27.01 5.24
CA SER A 627 -11.91 27.85 4.02
C SER A 627 -12.24 27.10 2.72
N TYR A 628 -13.43 27.15 2.14
CA TYR A 628 -14.14 28.33 1.62
C TYR A 628 -15.67 28.14 1.59
N PHE A 629 -16.44 29.21 1.81
CA PHE A 629 -17.89 29.23 1.62
C PHE A 629 -18.20 29.24 0.10
N ASN A 630 -18.71 28.13 -0.45
CA ASN A 630 -19.14 28.05 -1.86
C ASN A 630 -20.67 28.19 -2.04
N MET A 631 -21.38 28.78 -1.07
CA MET A 631 -22.77 29.22 -1.27
C MET A 631 -22.79 30.74 -1.43
N GLY A 632 -23.59 31.24 -2.36
CA GLY A 632 -23.88 32.67 -2.46
C GLY A 632 -24.53 33.19 -1.18
N THR A 633 -23.93 34.20 -0.57
CA THR A 633 -24.36 34.85 0.67
C THR A 633 -24.21 36.37 0.53
N LEU A 634 -25.19 37.13 1.03
CA LEU A 634 -25.12 38.58 1.15
C LEU A 634 -25.01 38.94 2.64
N LYS A 635 -23.82 39.32 3.08
CA LYS A 635 -23.57 39.78 4.46
C LYS A 635 -23.88 41.28 4.56
N VAL A 636 -24.81 41.64 5.44
CA VAL A 636 -25.18 43.04 5.68
C VAL A 636 -24.53 43.57 6.96
N GLU A 637 -23.47 44.36 6.84
CA GLU A 637 -22.86 45.10 7.97
C GLU A 637 -23.29 46.58 8.00
N GLY A 638 -23.70 47.12 6.85
CA GLY A 638 -24.32 48.43 6.68
C GLY A 638 -25.85 48.34 6.61
N LYS A 639 -26.43 48.92 5.56
CA LYS A 639 -27.89 48.96 5.34
C LYS A 639 -28.26 48.33 3.98
N LEU A 640 -29.25 47.44 3.99
CA LEU A 640 -29.90 46.91 2.78
C LEU A 640 -31.31 47.50 2.68
N ILE A 641 -31.65 48.06 1.52
CA ILE A 641 -33.00 48.52 1.17
C ILE A 641 -33.44 47.68 -0.03
N ALA A 642 -34.52 46.92 0.09
CA ALA A 642 -35.11 46.19 -1.02
C ALA A 642 -36.61 46.45 -0.98
N GLU A 643 -37.12 47.16 -1.99
CA GLU A 643 -38.54 47.50 -2.10
C GLU A 643 -39.14 46.72 -3.26
N GLY A 644 -40.13 45.87 -2.98
CA GLY A 644 -40.85 45.12 -4.01
C GLY A 644 -42.18 45.78 -4.36
N THR A 645 -42.69 45.53 -5.56
CA THR A 645 -44.09 45.75 -5.91
C THR A 645 -44.86 44.44 -5.76
N ALA A 646 -46.11 44.52 -5.29
CA ALA A 646 -46.99 43.37 -5.08
C ALA A 646 -47.39 42.65 -6.37
#